data_AF-L7LG16-F1
#
_entry.id   AF-L7LG16-F1
#
_cell.length_a   1.000
_cell.length_b   1.000
_cell.length_c   1.000
_cell.angle_alpha   90.00
_cell.angle_beta   90.00
_cell.angle_gamma   90.00
#
_symmetry.space_group_name_H-M   'P 1'
#
loop_
_entity.id
_entity.type
_entity.pdbx_description
1 polymer ?
#
loop_
_entity_poly.entity_id
_entity_poly.type
_entity_poly.pdbx_seq_one_letter_code
_entity_poly.pdbx_strand_id
1 'polypeptide(L)'
;MEKLRMTSPDLTDGNIDKLAALFPGVVTETLDAAGNPKRAIDFDLLRQELSDHVVEGQQERYQLDWPGKRAAAFVANAPIAKTLRPVREESVDFDTTKNLFIEGDNLDALKLLQESYLGKVKLIYIDPPYNTGNDFVYADDFAESTSEYLLRSSQLDAEGVRLVANLESNGRFHSDWLSMVYPRLKLARALLSPDGLFVASIDSHETHNLRKICDEIFGERNFVAEAIVVASPRGRQSDSFLAGVHDTLLVYARDRSAAVVGGRPLEDEQRGEFKMNDPELGPYRLLGLRQRGTASKRSDRPEMYFPFFVSPDGETISLEPQTGWSQVLPRKADGTDGRWAWGKDRCSKMTHLLVARWIERRNEFDIFVKDALFREGAERQRKFKTVWDAKGFDNQNGTQETKALLEGDFMSYPKPVALMREICLLGAPDGGVVVDLFSGSGTTAQAVLETSAADGKQRQFILIQLDEELPETSPAGQAGYRTIADLSRERVRRAGKKTIEDAGLAANGYDVGFRALRVDTTNMTDVLRSPDETDQLSLSELEGSVKQGRSGEDLLFQVMLDWGLELTMEIAIEQIDGHEVFVVEDGALIACFDSEVSAEAVRVIAKREPLRAVFRDSGFSSDDARINAEQVFREVSPATDVKAI
;
A
#
# COMPACT_ATOMS: atom_id res chain seq x y z
N MET A 1 12.08 29.40 -58.37
CA MET A 1 11.52 30.77 -58.42
C MET A 1 10.17 30.73 -57.72
N GLU A 2 10.14 30.99 -56.42
CA GLU A 2 8.90 31.22 -55.70
C GLU A 2 8.48 32.68 -55.89
N LYS A 3 7.23 32.88 -56.33
CA LYS A 3 6.65 34.22 -56.45
C LYS A 3 6.45 34.79 -55.04
N LEU A 4 7.06 35.95 -54.76
CA LEU A 4 6.78 36.75 -53.58
C LEU A 4 5.29 37.13 -53.55
N ARG A 5 4.55 36.64 -52.54
CA ARG A 5 3.18 37.07 -52.26
C ARG A 5 3.23 38.51 -51.72
N MET A 6 2.70 39.46 -52.50
CA MET A 6 2.64 40.91 -52.19
C MET A 6 1.49 41.26 -51.23
N THR A 7 1.25 40.41 -50.22
CA THR A 7 0.28 40.62 -49.16
C THR A 7 0.89 40.08 -47.87
N SER A 8 0.69 40.78 -46.75
CA SER A 8 1.11 40.31 -45.43
C SER A 8 0.60 38.88 -45.21
N PRO A 9 1.41 37.98 -44.61
CA PRO A 9 1.02 36.58 -44.41
C PRO A 9 -0.32 36.49 -43.68
N ASP A 10 -1.19 35.56 -44.09
CA ASP A 10 -2.37 35.24 -43.30
C ASP A 10 -1.90 34.60 -41.99
N LEU A 11 -1.81 35.44 -40.96
CA LEU A 11 -1.33 35.04 -39.65
C LEU A 11 -2.20 33.93 -39.05
N THR A 12 -3.46 33.83 -39.48
CA THR A 12 -4.39 32.80 -39.03
C THR A 12 -3.95 31.43 -39.53
N ASP A 13 -3.74 31.29 -40.84
CA ASP A 13 -3.31 30.03 -41.45
C ASP A 13 -1.90 29.64 -40.96
N GLY A 14 -1.00 30.63 -40.79
CA GLY A 14 0.33 30.40 -40.21
C GLY A 14 0.31 29.98 -38.73
N ASN A 15 -0.69 30.40 -37.96
CA ASN A 15 -0.88 29.95 -36.58
C ASN A 15 -1.51 28.55 -36.53
N ILE A 16 -2.43 28.24 -37.43
CA ILE A 16 -3.03 26.90 -37.56
C ILE A 16 -1.95 25.87 -37.91
N ASP A 17 -1.00 26.19 -38.80
CA ASP A 17 0.09 25.28 -39.15
C ASP A 17 1.05 25.01 -37.98
N LYS A 18 1.34 26.01 -37.14
CA LYS A 18 2.15 25.84 -35.93
C LYS A 18 1.45 24.97 -34.89
N LEU A 19 0.15 25.18 -34.67
CA LEU A 19 -0.65 24.36 -33.76
C LEU A 19 -0.79 22.92 -34.27
N ALA A 20 -0.95 22.73 -35.58
CA ALA A 20 -0.99 21.42 -36.21
C ALA A 20 0.34 20.65 -36.08
N ALA A 21 1.48 21.35 -36.08
CA ALA A 21 2.78 20.71 -35.89
C ALA A 21 2.99 20.19 -34.46
N LEU A 22 2.44 20.89 -33.46
CA LEU A 22 2.55 20.54 -32.05
C LEU A 22 1.48 19.53 -31.61
N PHE A 23 0.26 19.70 -32.10
CA PHE A 23 -0.91 18.89 -31.76
C PHE A 23 -1.63 18.46 -33.05
N PRO A 24 -1.12 17.48 -33.79
CA PRO A 24 -1.66 17.13 -35.10
C PRO A 24 -3.12 16.65 -35.07
N GLY A 25 -3.55 16.11 -33.92
CA GLY A 25 -4.89 15.56 -33.71
C GLY A 25 -6.01 16.58 -33.55
N VAL A 26 -5.70 17.88 -33.44
CA VAL A 26 -6.71 18.94 -33.21
C VAL A 26 -7.16 19.64 -34.51
N VAL A 27 -6.66 19.18 -35.66
CA VAL A 27 -6.93 19.79 -36.98
C VAL A 27 -8.16 19.16 -37.62
N THR A 28 -9.08 19.99 -38.09
CA THR A 28 -10.31 19.58 -38.77
C THR A 28 -10.55 20.39 -40.05
N GLU A 29 -11.59 20.06 -40.82
CA GLU A 29 -11.98 20.79 -42.03
C GLU A 29 -13.38 21.40 -41.87
N THR A 30 -13.51 22.68 -42.22
CA THR A 30 -14.78 23.42 -42.26
C THR A 30 -14.98 24.02 -43.64
N LEU A 31 -16.16 24.58 -43.94
CA LEU A 31 -16.41 25.24 -45.23
C LEU A 31 -16.30 26.76 -45.08
N ASP A 32 -15.67 27.42 -46.05
CA ASP A 32 -15.61 28.87 -46.12
C ASP A 32 -16.94 29.49 -46.62
N ALA A 33 -17.03 30.82 -46.62
CA ALA A 33 -18.23 31.54 -47.04
C ALA A 33 -18.63 31.31 -48.52
N ALA A 34 -17.74 30.70 -49.33
CA ALA A 34 -17.99 30.31 -50.71
C ALA A 34 -18.24 28.79 -50.87
N GLY A 35 -18.28 28.04 -49.77
CA GLY A 35 -18.57 26.61 -49.74
C GLY A 35 -17.37 25.70 -50.02
N ASN A 36 -16.14 26.22 -49.99
CA ASN A 36 -14.94 25.42 -50.19
C ASN A 36 -14.39 24.90 -48.85
N PRO A 37 -13.84 23.69 -48.78
CA PRO A 37 -13.20 23.18 -47.58
C PRO A 37 -11.93 23.97 -47.23
N LYS A 38 -11.85 24.42 -45.97
CA LYS A 38 -10.74 25.14 -45.35
C LYS A 38 -10.33 24.40 -44.05
N ARG A 39 -9.02 24.27 -43.81
CA ARG A 39 -8.49 23.74 -42.54
C ARG A 39 -8.82 24.68 -41.38
N ALA A 40 -9.28 24.10 -40.27
CA ALA A 40 -9.61 24.77 -39.03
C ALA A 40 -9.12 23.95 -37.83
N ILE A 41 -9.26 24.51 -36.63
CA ILE A 41 -8.89 23.85 -35.37
C ILE A 41 -10.16 23.47 -34.63
N ASP A 42 -10.22 22.24 -34.13
CA ASP A 42 -11.21 21.79 -33.18
C ASP A 42 -10.83 22.32 -31.79
N PHE A 43 -11.56 23.33 -31.33
CA PHE A 43 -11.23 24.04 -30.10
C PHE A 43 -11.53 23.21 -28.84
N ASP A 44 -12.39 22.20 -28.89
CA ASP A 44 -12.65 21.32 -27.75
C ASP A 44 -11.52 20.30 -27.59
N LEU A 45 -11.03 19.74 -28.71
CA LEU A 45 -9.83 18.90 -28.73
C LEU A 45 -8.56 19.69 -28.37
N LEU A 46 -8.42 20.91 -28.88
CA LEU A 46 -7.30 21.76 -28.49
C LEU A 46 -7.36 22.12 -27.00
N ARG A 47 -8.55 22.39 -26.46
CA ARG A 47 -8.71 22.63 -25.02
C ARG A 47 -8.38 21.37 -24.21
N GLN A 48 -8.70 20.17 -24.70
CA GLN A 48 -8.33 18.90 -24.07
C GLN A 48 -6.81 18.64 -24.08
N GLU A 49 -6.11 18.99 -25.16
CA GLU A 49 -4.64 18.84 -25.26
C GLU A 49 -3.90 19.90 -24.43
N LEU A 50 -4.52 21.06 -24.19
CA LEU A 50 -3.95 22.18 -23.43
C LEU A 50 -4.43 22.25 -21.97
N SER A 51 -5.43 21.45 -21.58
CA SER A 51 -5.90 21.32 -20.21
C SER A 51 -5.31 20.07 -19.58
N ASP A 52 -4.85 20.21 -18.34
CA ASP A 52 -4.40 19.13 -17.46
C ASP A 52 -5.57 18.31 -16.88
N HIS A 53 -6.80 18.56 -17.33
CA HIS A 53 -8.02 17.85 -16.98
C HIS A 53 -9.01 17.79 -18.16
N VAL A 54 -9.91 16.80 -18.14
CA VAL A 54 -10.90 16.57 -19.21
C VAL A 54 -11.98 17.66 -19.21
N VAL A 55 -12.26 18.24 -20.37
CA VAL A 55 -13.37 19.18 -20.59
C VAL A 55 -14.58 18.39 -21.06
N GLU A 56 -15.62 18.25 -20.23
CA GLU A 56 -16.83 17.52 -20.61
C GLU A 56 -17.86 18.43 -21.29
N GLY A 57 -18.22 18.11 -22.54
CA GLY A 57 -19.64 18.09 -22.89
C GLY A 57 -20.28 16.84 -22.28
N GLN A 58 -21.54 16.90 -21.84
CA GLN A 58 -22.25 15.74 -21.28
C GLN A 58 -22.32 14.59 -22.30
N GLN A 59 -21.39 13.65 -22.20
CA GLN A 59 -21.67 12.27 -22.50
C GLN A 59 -22.11 11.64 -21.17
N GLU A 60 -23.35 11.15 -21.09
CA GLU A 60 -23.85 10.38 -19.95
C GLU A 60 -22.99 9.12 -19.76
N ARG A 61 -21.89 9.23 -19.01
CA ARG A 61 -21.02 8.12 -18.63
C ARG A 61 -21.26 7.79 -17.16
N TYR A 62 -21.17 6.51 -16.83
CA TYR A 62 -21.27 6.06 -15.45
C TYR A 62 -20.12 6.65 -14.61
N GLN A 63 -20.46 7.40 -13.57
CA GLN A 63 -19.50 7.92 -12.59
C GLN A 63 -20.13 7.99 -11.20
N LEU A 64 -19.32 7.79 -10.15
CA LEU A 64 -19.68 8.16 -8.78
C LEU A 64 -19.40 9.65 -8.60
N ASP A 65 -20.37 10.43 -8.12
CA ASP A 65 -20.17 11.86 -7.84
C ASP A 65 -20.74 12.25 -6.48
N TRP A 66 -20.13 13.26 -5.85
CA TRP A 66 -20.59 13.85 -4.59
C TRP A 66 -20.09 15.29 -4.43
N PRO A 67 -20.80 16.13 -3.67
CA PRO A 67 -20.31 17.47 -3.31
C PRO A 67 -18.95 17.40 -2.60
N GLY A 68 -17.94 18.06 -3.16
CA GLY A 68 -16.58 18.08 -2.59
C GLY A 68 -15.58 17.17 -3.30
N LYS A 69 -16.01 16.25 -4.19
CA LYS A 69 -15.13 15.34 -4.93
C LYS A 69 -13.94 16.02 -5.61
N ARG A 70 -14.18 17.13 -6.32
CA ARG A 70 -13.13 17.88 -7.04
C ARG A 70 -12.10 18.48 -6.08
N ALA A 71 -12.55 19.01 -4.95
CA ALA A 71 -11.67 19.53 -3.91
C ALA A 71 -10.82 18.40 -3.32
N ALA A 72 -11.45 17.30 -2.91
CA ALA A 72 -10.76 16.11 -2.40
C ALA A 72 -9.70 15.59 -3.40
N ALA A 73 -10.01 15.56 -4.70
CA ALA A 73 -9.06 15.15 -5.74
C ALA A 73 -7.85 16.10 -5.88
N PHE A 74 -8.05 17.40 -5.64
CA PHE A 74 -7.00 18.43 -5.67
C PHE A 74 -6.10 18.35 -4.44
N VAL A 75 -6.67 18.13 -3.25
CA VAL A 75 -5.92 18.02 -1.99
C VAL A 75 -4.83 16.94 -2.09
N ALA A 76 -5.11 15.80 -2.74
CA ALA A 76 -4.10 14.77 -2.98
C ALA A 76 -2.89 15.25 -3.79
N ASN A 77 -3.10 16.15 -4.76
CA ASN A 77 -2.05 16.65 -5.64
C ASN A 77 -1.38 17.93 -5.12
N ALA A 78 -1.93 18.56 -4.07
CA ALA A 78 -1.40 19.80 -3.53
C ALA A 78 -0.04 19.56 -2.85
N PRO A 79 0.97 20.42 -3.09
CA PRO A 79 2.26 20.33 -2.44
C PRO A 79 2.12 20.45 -0.92
N ILE A 80 3.06 19.87 -0.18
CA ILE A 80 3.08 19.90 1.28
C ILE A 80 4.36 20.58 1.78
N ALA A 81 4.21 21.46 2.77
CA ALA A 81 5.32 22.14 3.45
C ALA A 81 5.54 21.58 4.86
N LYS A 82 5.60 20.24 4.97
CA LYS A 82 5.81 19.49 6.21
C LYS A 82 7.02 18.56 6.08
N THR A 83 7.41 17.96 7.19
CA THR A 83 8.52 17.01 7.29
C THR A 83 8.18 15.86 8.24
N LEU A 84 9.05 14.86 8.28
CA LEU A 84 9.00 13.80 9.28
C LEU A 84 10.18 13.95 10.24
N ARG A 85 9.87 14.10 11.52
CA ARG A 85 10.89 14.21 12.56
C ARG A 85 11.11 12.90 13.26
N PRO A 86 12.36 12.47 13.44
CA PRO A 86 12.67 11.30 14.25
C PRO A 86 12.51 11.59 15.75
N VAL A 87 11.97 10.62 16.49
CA VAL A 87 11.84 10.66 17.96
C VAL A 87 12.50 9.42 18.54
N ARG A 88 13.79 9.51 18.84
CA ARG A 88 14.61 8.37 19.28
C ARG A 88 14.12 7.76 20.58
N GLU A 89 13.64 8.57 21.51
CA GLU A 89 13.17 8.14 22.84
C GLU A 89 11.91 7.26 22.77
N GLU A 90 11.13 7.43 21.71
CA GLU A 90 9.89 6.68 21.48
C GLU A 90 10.08 5.50 20.52
N SER A 91 11.28 5.37 19.96
CA SER A 91 11.66 4.32 19.02
C SER A 91 12.18 3.06 19.73
N VAL A 92 12.30 1.98 18.97
CA VAL A 92 12.92 0.72 19.40
C VAL A 92 13.90 0.30 18.31
N ASP A 93 15.16 0.05 18.66
CA ASP A 93 16.23 -0.33 17.72
C ASP A 93 16.36 0.64 16.53
N PHE A 94 16.31 1.96 16.83
CA PHE A 94 16.21 3.04 15.84
C PHE A 94 17.20 2.90 14.67
N ASP A 95 18.48 2.66 14.93
CA ASP A 95 19.51 2.72 13.88
C ASP A 95 19.41 1.56 12.88
N THR A 96 18.87 0.40 13.28
CA THR A 96 18.88 -0.83 12.49
C THR A 96 17.51 -1.29 12.00
N THR A 97 16.43 -0.88 12.68
CA THR A 97 15.07 -1.34 12.34
C THR A 97 14.63 -0.87 10.96
N LYS A 98 13.87 -1.72 10.29
CA LYS A 98 13.23 -1.47 9.00
C LYS A 98 11.75 -1.18 9.12
N ASN A 99 11.24 -0.96 10.33
CA ASN A 99 9.85 -0.61 10.59
C ASN A 99 9.68 0.86 10.96
N LEU A 100 8.55 1.45 10.58
CA LEU A 100 8.22 2.85 10.86
C LEU A 100 6.88 2.94 11.61
N PHE A 101 6.84 3.83 12.59
CA PHE A 101 5.60 4.32 13.20
C PHE A 101 5.54 5.83 12.99
N ILE A 102 4.57 6.31 12.23
CA ILE A 102 4.40 7.73 11.91
C ILE A 102 3.19 8.27 12.67
N GLU A 103 3.42 9.28 13.48
CA GLU A 103 2.39 10.02 14.20
C GLU A 103 2.02 11.30 13.43
N GLY A 104 0.72 11.48 13.19
CA GLY A 104 0.15 12.64 12.49
C GLY A 104 -0.92 12.26 11.47
N ASP A 105 -1.42 13.26 10.75
CA ASP A 105 -2.42 13.02 9.71
C ASP A 105 -1.86 12.13 8.59
N ASN A 106 -2.63 11.10 8.24
CA ASN A 106 -2.24 10.09 7.28
C ASN A 106 -2.21 10.58 5.83
N LEU A 107 -2.97 11.63 5.47
CA LEU A 107 -2.85 12.27 4.17
C LEU A 107 -1.49 12.97 4.02
N ASP A 108 -1.06 13.69 5.06
CA ASP A 108 0.24 14.35 5.08
C ASP A 108 1.39 13.34 5.07
N ALA A 109 1.31 12.30 5.91
CA ALA A 109 2.30 11.22 5.92
C ALA A 109 2.41 10.55 4.55
N LEU A 110 1.27 10.26 3.88
CA LEU A 110 1.26 9.68 2.53
C LEU A 110 1.94 10.59 1.50
N LYS A 111 1.75 11.91 1.58
CA LYS A 111 2.44 12.87 0.70
C LYS A 111 3.95 12.85 0.91
N LEU A 112 4.39 12.83 2.16
CA LEU A 112 5.81 12.80 2.51
C LEU A 112 6.46 11.47 2.07
N LEU A 113 5.75 10.35 2.18
CA LEU A 113 6.26 9.04 1.79
C LEU A 113 6.30 8.80 0.27
N GLN A 114 5.66 9.65 -0.56
CA GLN A 114 5.50 9.38 -2.00
C GLN A 114 6.81 9.08 -2.70
N GLU A 115 7.79 9.98 -2.61
CA GLU A 115 9.06 9.82 -3.34
C GLU A 115 9.86 8.61 -2.84
N SER A 116 9.84 8.37 -1.53
CA SER A 116 10.65 7.32 -0.90
C SER A 116 10.10 5.91 -1.14
N TYR A 117 8.77 5.77 -1.24
CA TYR A 117 8.07 4.47 -1.28
C TYR A 117 7.22 4.26 -2.55
N LEU A 118 7.39 5.08 -3.59
CA LEU A 118 6.68 4.95 -4.86
C LEU A 118 6.85 3.54 -5.45
N GLY A 119 5.75 2.81 -5.61
CA GLY A 119 5.76 1.47 -6.19
C GLY A 119 6.51 0.40 -5.38
N LYS A 120 6.79 0.62 -4.09
CA LYS A 120 7.55 -0.31 -3.24
C LYS A 120 6.69 -1.08 -2.23
N VAL A 121 5.47 -0.61 -1.95
CA VAL A 121 4.61 -1.20 -0.92
C VAL A 121 3.96 -2.48 -1.44
N LYS A 122 4.03 -3.56 -0.66
CA LYS A 122 3.48 -4.87 -1.04
C LYS A 122 2.00 -5.00 -0.65
N LEU A 123 1.65 -4.51 0.52
CA LEU A 123 0.29 -4.57 1.05
C LEU A 123 -0.06 -3.24 1.70
N ILE A 124 -1.21 -2.67 1.33
CA ILE A 124 -1.84 -1.59 2.09
C ILE A 124 -3.09 -2.13 2.73
N TYR A 125 -3.19 -2.00 4.05
CA TYR A 125 -4.39 -2.24 4.83
C TYR A 125 -4.99 -0.92 5.30
N ILE A 126 -6.32 -0.85 5.32
CA ILE A 126 -7.04 0.21 6.02
C ILE A 126 -8.20 -0.35 6.85
N ASP A 127 -8.42 0.28 7.99
CA ASP A 127 -9.61 0.14 8.84
C ASP A 127 -10.18 1.54 9.12
N PRO A 128 -10.75 2.22 8.09
CA PRO A 128 -11.25 3.56 8.26
C PRO A 128 -12.43 3.58 9.25
N PRO A 129 -12.78 4.75 9.83
CA PRO A 129 -14.00 4.86 10.63
C PRO A 129 -15.22 4.44 9.82
N TYR A 130 -16.11 3.61 10.37
CA TYR A 130 -17.25 3.02 9.63
C TYR A 130 -18.43 3.98 9.39
N ASN A 131 -18.28 5.26 9.73
CA ASN A 131 -19.31 6.29 9.57
C ASN A 131 -20.66 5.88 10.19
N THR A 132 -20.68 5.51 11.48
CA THR A 132 -21.89 5.03 12.19
C THR A 132 -22.61 6.14 12.98
N GLY A 133 -22.45 7.40 12.58
CA GLY A 133 -23.06 8.56 13.28
C GLY A 133 -22.25 9.17 14.44
N ASN A 134 -21.01 8.71 14.65
CA ASN A 134 -20.03 9.36 15.53
C ASN A 134 -19.08 10.23 14.70
N ASP A 135 -18.64 11.36 15.24
CA ASP A 135 -17.67 12.24 14.57
C ASP A 135 -16.31 11.55 14.36
N PHE A 136 -15.78 11.63 13.15
CA PHE A 136 -14.39 11.26 12.84
C PHE A 136 -13.50 12.51 12.84
N VAL A 137 -12.26 12.38 13.33
CA VAL A 137 -11.30 13.47 13.46
C VAL A 137 -10.31 13.42 12.29
N TYR A 138 -10.65 14.00 11.14
CA TYR A 138 -9.72 14.19 10.02
C TYR A 138 -10.08 15.48 9.29
N ALA A 139 -9.13 16.41 9.17
CA ALA A 139 -9.34 17.74 8.58
C ALA A 139 -8.55 17.87 7.28
N ASP A 140 -9.24 17.90 6.13
CA ASP A 140 -8.61 17.95 4.80
C ASP A 140 -8.54 19.36 4.19
N ASP A 141 -8.75 20.41 4.99
CA ASP A 141 -8.70 21.81 4.52
C ASP A 141 -7.45 22.53 5.05
N PHE A 142 -6.54 22.85 4.15
CA PHE A 142 -5.25 23.52 4.43
C PHE A 142 -5.40 25.00 4.84
N ALA A 143 -6.62 25.55 4.88
CA ALA A 143 -6.89 26.95 5.21
C ALA A 143 -7.62 27.16 6.56
N GLU A 144 -8.09 26.11 7.24
CA GLU A 144 -8.82 26.23 8.51
C GLU A 144 -8.17 25.40 9.61
N SER A 145 -8.01 26.01 10.79
CA SER A 145 -7.69 25.29 12.02
C SER A 145 -8.83 24.31 12.39
N THR A 146 -8.54 23.24 13.13
CA THR A 146 -9.55 22.30 13.66
C THR A 146 -10.72 23.03 14.33
N SER A 147 -10.40 24.10 15.06
CA SER A 147 -11.33 25.03 15.68
C SER A 147 -12.26 25.75 14.69
N GLU A 148 -11.76 26.22 13.56
CA GLU A 148 -12.56 26.96 12.57
C GLU A 148 -13.46 26.04 11.74
N TYR A 149 -12.97 24.86 11.34
CA TYR A 149 -13.79 23.84 10.68
C TYR A 149 -14.97 23.42 11.56
N LEU A 150 -14.70 23.17 12.84
CA LEU A 150 -15.73 22.80 13.82
C LEU A 150 -16.70 23.97 14.07
N LEU A 151 -16.25 25.23 14.02
CA LEU A 151 -17.14 26.40 14.07
C LEU A 151 -18.01 26.52 12.80
N ARG A 152 -17.43 26.34 11.61
CA ARG A 152 -18.13 26.45 10.31
C ARG A 152 -19.14 25.33 10.10
N SER A 153 -18.83 24.12 10.54
CA SER A 153 -19.74 22.97 10.53
C SER A 153 -20.83 23.05 11.61
N SER A 154 -20.85 24.13 12.43
CA SER A 154 -21.73 24.30 13.59
C SER A 154 -21.56 23.21 14.66
N GLN A 155 -20.36 22.64 14.75
CA GLN A 155 -19.95 21.57 15.67
C GLN A 155 -19.21 22.09 16.91
N LEU A 156 -18.97 23.39 17.07
CA LEU A 156 -18.55 24.05 18.33
C LEU A 156 -19.47 25.25 18.65
N ASP A 157 -19.74 25.51 19.92
CA ASP A 157 -20.25 26.83 20.35
C ASP A 157 -19.14 27.89 20.43
N ALA A 158 -19.54 29.14 20.70
CA ALA A 158 -18.65 30.28 20.86
C ALA A 158 -17.73 30.14 22.10
N GLU A 159 -17.97 29.13 22.94
CA GLU A 159 -17.23 28.79 24.15
C GLU A 159 -16.30 27.58 23.95
N GLY A 160 -16.25 26.99 22.75
CA GLY A 160 -15.35 25.89 22.41
C GLY A 160 -15.85 24.50 22.84
N VAL A 161 -17.14 24.34 23.12
CA VAL A 161 -17.77 23.05 23.44
C VAL A 161 -18.38 22.42 22.20
N ARG A 162 -18.05 21.13 21.96
CA ARG A 162 -18.46 20.37 20.77
C ARG A 162 -19.99 20.19 20.75
N LEU A 163 -20.69 20.79 19.79
CA LEU A 163 -22.14 20.97 19.85
C LEU A 163 -23.01 19.97 19.07
N VAL A 164 -22.54 19.28 18.01
CA VAL A 164 -23.41 18.31 17.28
C VAL A 164 -22.58 17.20 16.63
N ALA A 165 -22.93 15.94 16.88
CA ALA A 165 -22.41 14.76 16.17
C ALA A 165 -22.86 14.76 14.71
N ASN A 166 -22.05 14.24 13.77
CA ASN A 166 -22.41 14.01 12.37
C ASN A 166 -23.53 12.96 12.26
N LEU A 167 -24.76 13.38 12.55
CA LEU A 167 -25.95 12.53 12.54
C LEU A 167 -26.23 12.01 11.12
N GLU A 168 -26.70 10.76 11.00
CA GLU A 168 -27.10 10.15 9.71
C GLU A 168 -28.14 10.98 8.92
N SER A 169 -28.88 11.87 9.59
CA SER A 169 -29.83 12.79 8.97
C SER A 169 -29.18 13.96 8.23
N ASN A 170 -27.86 14.14 8.35
CA ASN A 170 -27.11 15.17 7.65
C ASN A 170 -27.01 14.84 6.14
N GLY A 171 -27.45 15.77 5.29
CA GLY A 171 -27.38 15.60 3.83
C GLY A 171 -25.95 15.48 3.26
N ARG A 172 -24.91 15.77 4.06
CA ARG A 172 -23.49 15.59 3.70
C ARG A 172 -22.81 14.37 4.33
N PHE A 173 -23.55 13.58 5.10
CA PHE A 173 -23.03 12.46 5.90
C PHE A 173 -22.04 11.55 5.14
N HIS A 174 -22.44 11.05 3.96
CA HIS A 174 -21.55 10.25 3.11
C HIS A 174 -20.50 11.08 2.39
N SER A 175 -20.84 12.31 1.96
CA SER A 175 -19.93 13.17 1.17
C SER A 175 -18.67 13.55 1.95
N ASP A 176 -18.81 13.78 3.25
CA ASP A 176 -17.68 14.14 4.13
C ASP A 176 -16.74 12.93 4.28
N TRP A 177 -17.29 11.73 4.51
CA TRP A 177 -16.50 10.50 4.60
C TRP A 177 -15.79 10.17 3.29
N LEU A 178 -16.47 10.30 2.15
CA LEU A 178 -15.87 10.10 0.83
C LEU A 178 -14.76 11.11 0.55
N SER A 179 -14.95 12.38 0.96
CA SER A 179 -13.94 13.42 0.80
C SER A 179 -12.70 13.15 1.64
N MET A 180 -12.84 12.52 2.81
CA MET A 180 -11.73 12.05 3.63
C MET A 180 -10.98 10.87 2.99
N VAL A 181 -11.70 9.82 2.58
CA VAL A 181 -11.07 8.58 2.11
C VAL A 181 -10.44 8.74 0.72
N TYR A 182 -11.09 9.47 -0.19
CA TYR A 182 -10.68 9.56 -1.59
C TYR A 182 -9.21 10.00 -1.82
N PRO A 183 -8.72 11.13 -1.24
CA PRO A 183 -7.35 11.57 -1.47
C PRO A 183 -6.32 10.59 -0.89
N ARG A 184 -6.62 10.03 0.28
CA ARG A 184 -5.77 9.02 0.95
C ARG A 184 -5.60 7.79 0.08
N LEU A 185 -6.69 7.25 -0.49
CA LEU A 185 -6.63 6.10 -1.39
C LEU A 185 -5.90 6.39 -2.71
N LYS A 186 -6.04 7.61 -3.23
CA LYS A 186 -5.35 8.03 -4.46
C LYS A 186 -3.82 8.02 -4.26
N LEU A 187 -3.34 8.52 -3.12
CA LEU A 187 -1.91 8.49 -2.76
C LEU A 187 -1.46 7.06 -2.42
N ALA A 188 -2.24 6.31 -1.64
CA ALA A 188 -1.94 4.93 -1.27
C ALA A 188 -1.72 4.04 -2.50
N ARG A 189 -2.54 4.18 -3.54
CA ARG A 189 -2.39 3.45 -4.80
C ARG A 189 -1.02 3.70 -5.47
N ALA A 190 -0.45 4.88 -5.34
CA ALA A 190 0.85 5.20 -5.93
C ALA A 190 2.00 4.46 -5.23
N LEU A 191 1.89 4.26 -3.91
CA LEU A 191 2.91 3.54 -3.13
C LEU A 191 2.93 2.03 -3.43
N LEU A 192 1.81 1.45 -3.86
CA LEU A 192 1.75 0.01 -4.17
C LEU A 192 2.62 -0.38 -5.36
N SER A 193 3.41 -1.42 -5.14
CA SER A 193 4.09 -2.20 -6.18
C SER A 193 3.09 -2.77 -7.20
N PRO A 194 3.50 -3.01 -8.46
CA PRO A 194 2.61 -3.54 -9.51
C PRO A 194 1.89 -4.84 -9.11
N ASP A 195 2.56 -5.69 -8.34
CA ASP A 195 2.09 -6.98 -7.84
C ASP A 195 1.51 -6.91 -6.41
N GLY A 196 1.37 -5.71 -5.85
CA GLY A 196 0.86 -5.45 -4.51
C GLY A 196 -0.67 -5.42 -4.41
N LEU A 197 -1.17 -5.57 -3.18
CA LEU A 197 -2.60 -5.60 -2.86
C LEU A 197 -3.02 -4.45 -1.93
N PHE A 198 -4.23 -3.96 -2.17
CA PHE A 198 -4.97 -3.09 -1.25
C PHE A 198 -6.08 -3.89 -0.59
N VAL A 199 -6.20 -3.78 0.73
CA VAL A 199 -7.19 -4.48 1.55
C VAL A 199 -7.86 -3.48 2.50
N ALA A 200 -9.19 -3.46 2.55
CA ALA A 200 -9.93 -2.58 3.45
C ALA A 200 -10.97 -3.35 4.25
N SER A 201 -11.00 -3.15 5.57
CA SER A 201 -12.12 -3.53 6.44
C SER A 201 -13.18 -2.44 6.43
N ILE A 202 -14.45 -2.82 6.29
CA ILE A 202 -15.56 -1.87 6.28
C ILE A 202 -16.87 -2.58 6.64
N ASP A 203 -17.81 -1.88 7.28
CA ASP A 203 -19.15 -2.41 7.53
C ASP A 203 -20.15 -2.06 6.43
N SER A 204 -21.41 -2.46 6.64
CA SER A 204 -22.48 -2.25 5.67
C SER A 204 -22.84 -0.79 5.38
N HIS A 205 -22.46 0.19 6.22
CA HIS A 205 -22.85 1.60 6.02
C HIS A 205 -22.11 2.19 4.81
N GLU A 206 -20.82 1.90 4.67
CA GLU A 206 -19.97 2.51 3.64
C GLU A 206 -19.36 1.49 2.65
N THR A 207 -19.59 0.17 2.81
CA THR A 207 -19.03 -0.87 1.91
C THR A 207 -19.23 -0.51 0.43
N HIS A 208 -20.44 -0.11 0.04
CA HIS A 208 -20.75 0.17 -1.36
C HIS A 208 -20.09 1.45 -1.87
N ASN A 209 -20.00 2.48 -1.04
CA ASN A 209 -19.36 3.73 -1.44
C ASN A 209 -17.84 3.55 -1.53
N LEU A 210 -17.23 2.87 -0.56
CA LEU A 210 -15.81 2.50 -0.59
C LEU A 210 -15.47 1.65 -1.82
N ARG A 211 -16.32 0.66 -2.12
CA ARG A 211 -16.20 -0.18 -3.32
C ARG A 211 -16.18 0.67 -4.59
N LYS A 212 -17.07 1.65 -4.71
CA LYS A 212 -17.14 2.52 -5.89
C LYS A 212 -15.96 3.48 -6.00
N ILE A 213 -15.48 4.03 -4.89
CA ILE A 213 -14.21 4.78 -4.88
C ILE A 213 -13.05 3.89 -5.34
N CYS A 214 -12.97 2.66 -4.83
CA CYS A 214 -11.90 1.74 -5.20
C CYS A 214 -11.97 1.35 -6.70
N ASP A 215 -13.17 1.12 -7.23
CA ASP A 215 -13.37 0.86 -8.67
C ASP A 215 -12.88 2.04 -9.53
N GLU A 216 -13.07 3.29 -9.08
CA GLU A 216 -12.56 4.48 -9.76
C GLU A 216 -11.03 4.62 -9.66
N ILE A 217 -10.47 4.47 -8.45
CA ILE A 217 -9.04 4.71 -8.18
C ILE A 217 -8.17 3.56 -8.70
N PHE A 218 -8.50 2.32 -8.33
CA PHE A 218 -7.73 1.13 -8.71
C PHE A 218 -8.14 0.60 -10.10
N GLY A 219 -9.34 0.91 -10.56
CA GLY A 219 -9.95 0.36 -11.77
C GLY A 219 -10.73 -0.92 -11.47
N GLU A 220 -11.98 -1.00 -11.92
CA GLU A 220 -12.87 -2.14 -11.67
C GLU A 220 -12.26 -3.49 -12.07
N ARG A 221 -11.49 -3.54 -13.17
CA ARG A 221 -10.79 -4.76 -13.62
C ARG A 221 -9.82 -5.33 -12.57
N ASN A 222 -9.30 -4.46 -11.69
CA ASN A 222 -8.34 -4.78 -10.66
C ASN A 222 -8.98 -5.25 -9.34
N PHE A 223 -10.31 -5.28 -9.27
CA PHE A 223 -11.02 -5.91 -8.18
C PHE A 223 -10.68 -7.41 -8.10
N VAL A 224 -10.29 -7.88 -6.90
CA VAL A 224 -9.91 -9.26 -6.64
C VAL A 224 -11.05 -10.02 -6.00
N ALA A 225 -11.55 -9.52 -4.86
CA ALA A 225 -12.61 -10.17 -4.09
C ALA A 225 -13.28 -9.21 -3.11
N GLU A 226 -14.53 -9.54 -2.79
CA GLU A 226 -15.26 -9.02 -1.64
C GLU A 226 -15.44 -10.23 -0.73
N ALA A 227 -14.76 -10.22 0.41
CA ALA A 227 -14.79 -11.30 1.38
C ALA A 227 -15.59 -10.88 2.61
N ILE A 228 -16.29 -11.84 3.21
CA ILE A 228 -17.09 -11.65 4.41
C ILE A 228 -16.30 -12.19 5.60
N VAL A 229 -16.06 -11.34 6.60
CA VAL A 229 -15.39 -11.71 7.85
C VAL A 229 -16.44 -11.85 8.95
N VAL A 230 -16.61 -13.06 9.48
CA VAL A 230 -17.56 -13.33 10.58
C VAL A 230 -16.94 -12.87 11.90
N ALA A 231 -17.03 -11.57 12.18
CA ALA A 231 -16.42 -10.93 13.34
C ALA A 231 -17.28 -10.95 14.62
N SER A 232 -18.58 -11.23 14.48
CA SER A 232 -19.55 -11.29 15.58
C SER A 232 -20.40 -12.56 15.47
N PRO A 233 -19.84 -13.77 15.65
CA PRO A 233 -20.53 -15.04 15.34
C PRO A 233 -21.82 -15.28 16.15
N ARG A 234 -21.97 -14.63 17.31
CA ARG A 234 -23.19 -14.69 18.14
C ARG A 234 -24.31 -13.75 17.66
N GLY A 235 -24.00 -12.86 16.73
CA GLY A 235 -24.89 -11.79 16.27
C GLY A 235 -25.00 -10.64 17.26
N ARG A 236 -25.02 -9.42 16.72
CA ARG A 236 -25.30 -8.20 17.48
C ARG A 236 -26.80 -8.14 17.84
N GLN A 237 -27.14 -8.34 19.11
CA GLN A 237 -28.53 -8.33 19.59
C GLN A 237 -29.15 -6.92 19.66
N SER A 238 -28.31 -5.88 19.54
CA SER A 238 -28.74 -4.48 19.43
C SER A 238 -29.43 -4.17 18.09
N ASP A 239 -29.26 -5.02 17.08
CA ASP A 239 -29.77 -4.76 15.74
C ASP A 239 -31.27 -5.06 15.68
N SER A 240 -32.06 -4.11 15.19
CA SER A 240 -33.53 -4.15 15.29
C SER A 240 -34.20 -5.30 14.55
N PHE A 241 -33.60 -5.82 13.48
CA PHE A 241 -34.24 -6.81 12.59
C PHE A 241 -33.43 -8.10 12.43
N LEU A 242 -32.18 -7.97 12.01
CA LEU A 242 -31.27 -9.08 11.78
C LEU A 242 -29.99 -8.83 12.56
N ALA A 243 -29.58 -9.80 13.37
CA ALA A 243 -28.35 -9.71 14.13
C ALA A 243 -27.14 -9.76 13.20
N GLY A 244 -26.44 -8.63 13.03
CA GLY A 244 -25.25 -8.52 12.20
C GLY A 244 -24.11 -9.37 12.77
N VAL A 245 -23.57 -10.25 11.94
CA VAL A 245 -22.50 -11.20 12.32
C VAL A 245 -21.16 -10.93 11.63
N HIS A 246 -21.16 -10.08 10.60
CA HIS A 246 -20.01 -9.93 9.72
C HIS A 246 -19.73 -8.48 9.36
N ASP A 247 -18.48 -8.26 8.96
CA ASP A 247 -18.00 -7.08 8.26
C ASP A 247 -17.45 -7.51 6.88
N THR A 248 -17.21 -6.55 6.00
CA THR A 248 -16.70 -6.76 4.64
C THR A 248 -15.20 -6.49 4.57
N LEU A 249 -14.49 -7.31 3.81
CA LEU A 249 -13.10 -7.12 3.43
C LEU A 249 -13.01 -6.93 1.90
N LEU A 250 -12.72 -5.72 1.46
CA LEU A 250 -12.53 -5.40 0.04
C LEU A 250 -11.07 -5.63 -0.35
N VAL A 251 -10.84 -6.37 -1.44
CA VAL A 251 -9.50 -6.69 -1.93
C VAL A 251 -9.34 -6.24 -3.37
N TYR A 252 -8.34 -5.39 -3.60
CA TYR A 252 -7.93 -4.90 -4.92
C TYR A 252 -6.46 -5.21 -5.16
N ALA A 253 -6.13 -5.44 -6.43
CA ALA A 253 -4.74 -5.46 -6.88
C ALA A 253 -4.34 -4.08 -7.41
N ARG A 254 -3.05 -3.75 -7.37
CA ARG A 254 -2.54 -2.59 -8.12
C ARG A 254 -2.65 -2.83 -9.64
N ASP A 255 -2.22 -4.00 -10.08
CA ASP A 255 -2.44 -4.56 -11.41
C ASP A 255 -2.79 -6.05 -11.26
N ARG A 256 -4.02 -6.42 -11.60
CA ARG A 256 -4.49 -7.80 -11.45
C ARG A 256 -3.73 -8.81 -12.30
N SER A 257 -3.11 -8.39 -13.40
CA SER A 257 -2.31 -9.28 -14.25
C SER A 257 -0.95 -9.63 -13.63
N ALA A 258 -0.43 -8.77 -12.74
CA ALA A 258 0.82 -8.95 -12.02
C ALA A 258 0.63 -9.38 -10.56
N ALA A 259 -0.58 -9.25 -10.02
CA ALA A 259 -0.90 -9.49 -8.61
C ALA A 259 -0.42 -10.86 -8.11
N VAL A 260 0.32 -10.84 -7.00
CA VAL A 260 0.67 -12.04 -6.25
C VAL A 260 -0.26 -12.12 -5.05
N VAL A 261 -1.15 -13.13 -5.07
CA VAL A 261 -2.10 -13.40 -3.98
C VAL A 261 -1.67 -14.67 -3.27
N GLY A 262 -1.37 -14.55 -1.98
CA GLY A 262 -0.94 -15.67 -1.16
C GLY A 262 -2.05 -16.67 -0.87
N GLY A 263 -1.66 -17.82 -0.31
CA GLY A 263 -2.57 -18.84 0.19
C GLY A 263 -2.32 -19.19 1.65
N ARG A 264 -3.24 -19.95 2.23
CA ARG A 264 -3.10 -20.50 3.57
C ARG A 264 -2.18 -21.72 3.57
N PRO A 265 -1.23 -21.82 4.51
CA PRO A 265 -0.51 -23.06 4.79
C PRO A 265 -1.47 -24.22 5.05
N LEU A 266 -1.03 -25.45 4.78
CA LEU A 266 -1.84 -26.65 5.03
C LEU A 266 -1.79 -27.04 6.51
N GLU A 267 -2.97 -27.27 7.08
CA GLU A 267 -3.13 -27.87 8.41
C GLU A 267 -2.62 -29.32 8.42
N ASP A 268 -2.28 -29.86 9.59
CA ASP A 268 -1.78 -31.24 9.74
C ASP A 268 -2.71 -32.28 9.13
N GLU A 269 -4.02 -32.14 9.34
CA GLU A 269 -5.03 -33.04 8.76
C GLU A 269 -4.99 -33.01 7.22
N GLN A 270 -4.82 -31.83 6.65
CA GLN A 270 -4.77 -31.63 5.20
C GLN A 270 -3.46 -32.17 4.60
N ARG A 271 -2.32 -31.97 5.29
CA ARG A 271 -1.06 -32.64 4.95
C ARG A 271 -1.19 -34.16 4.99
N GLY A 272 -1.96 -34.69 5.94
CA GLY A 272 -2.29 -36.12 6.06
C GLY A 272 -3.08 -36.71 4.89
N GLU A 273 -3.64 -35.91 3.99
CA GLU A 273 -4.27 -36.40 2.75
C GLU A 273 -3.25 -36.91 1.71
N PHE A 274 -2.00 -36.44 1.78
CA PHE A 274 -0.92 -36.77 0.84
C PHE A 274 -0.23 -38.07 1.24
N LYS A 275 -0.99 -39.17 1.19
CA LYS A 275 -0.61 -40.49 1.73
C LYS A 275 0.33 -41.30 0.84
N MET A 276 0.52 -40.90 -0.42
CA MET A 276 1.36 -41.62 -1.37
C MET A 276 2.69 -40.93 -1.52
N ASN A 277 3.73 -41.65 -1.93
CA ASN A 277 5.05 -41.07 -2.16
C ASN A 277 5.58 -41.48 -3.52
N ASP A 278 6.12 -40.51 -4.25
CA ASP A 278 6.78 -40.69 -5.53
C ASP A 278 8.27 -40.32 -5.35
N PRO A 279 9.22 -41.10 -5.90
CA PRO A 279 10.65 -40.81 -5.74
C PRO A 279 11.07 -39.42 -6.24
N GLU A 280 10.39 -38.89 -7.26
CA GLU A 280 10.71 -37.59 -7.86
C GLU A 280 9.80 -36.47 -7.36
N LEU A 281 8.51 -36.76 -7.13
CA LEU A 281 7.53 -35.74 -6.70
C LEU A 281 7.39 -35.59 -5.18
N GLY A 282 7.89 -36.56 -4.41
CA GLY A 282 7.66 -36.64 -2.97
C GLY A 282 6.21 -37.02 -2.60
N PRO A 283 5.70 -36.56 -1.43
CA PRO A 283 4.34 -36.87 -1.00
C PRO A 283 3.29 -36.33 -1.96
N TYR A 284 2.30 -37.17 -2.31
CA TYR A 284 1.21 -36.81 -3.22
C TYR A 284 -0.11 -37.48 -2.81
N ARG A 285 -1.22 -36.97 -3.34
CA ARG A 285 -2.54 -37.63 -3.31
C ARG A 285 -3.05 -37.87 -4.72
N LEU A 286 -4.06 -38.72 -4.86
CA LEU A 286 -4.71 -38.95 -6.15
C LEU A 286 -5.99 -38.15 -6.29
N LEU A 287 -6.07 -37.34 -7.34
CA LEU A 287 -7.30 -36.66 -7.75
C LEU A 287 -7.79 -37.25 -9.07
N GLY A 288 -9.07 -37.61 -9.15
CA GLY A 288 -9.64 -38.12 -10.40
C GLY A 288 -9.56 -37.08 -11.52
N LEU A 289 -9.11 -37.49 -12.71
CA LEU A 289 -8.94 -36.60 -13.86
C LEU A 289 -10.27 -36.18 -14.50
N ARG A 290 -11.36 -36.91 -14.24
CA ARG A 290 -12.70 -36.58 -14.76
C ARG A 290 -13.17 -35.24 -14.21
N GLN A 291 -13.63 -34.33 -15.08
CA GLN A 291 -14.23 -33.07 -14.67
C GLN A 291 -15.53 -33.36 -13.88
N ARG A 292 -15.71 -32.68 -12.74
CA ARG A 292 -16.92 -32.72 -11.93
C ARG A 292 -17.61 -31.34 -11.95
N GLY A 293 -18.89 -31.29 -11.58
CA GLY A 293 -19.66 -30.05 -11.46
C GLY A 293 -20.16 -29.49 -12.79
N THR A 294 -20.21 -28.16 -12.89
CA THR A 294 -20.65 -27.43 -14.09
C THR A 294 -19.69 -27.65 -15.26
N ALA A 295 -20.21 -27.53 -16.48
CA ALA A 295 -19.46 -27.74 -17.72
C ALA A 295 -18.67 -29.07 -17.75
N SER A 296 -19.25 -30.17 -17.25
CA SER A 296 -18.60 -31.49 -17.12
C SER A 296 -19.01 -32.51 -18.17
N LYS A 297 -19.85 -32.14 -19.13
CA LYS A 297 -20.31 -33.01 -20.22
C LYS A 297 -19.38 -32.88 -21.44
N ARG A 298 -19.36 -33.91 -22.28
CA ARG A 298 -18.67 -33.86 -23.58
C ARG A 298 -19.15 -32.69 -24.45
N SER A 299 -20.46 -32.41 -24.44
CA SER A 299 -21.05 -31.30 -25.20
C SER A 299 -20.47 -29.94 -24.83
N ASP A 300 -19.98 -29.77 -23.60
CA ASP A 300 -19.46 -28.50 -23.12
C ASP A 300 -18.06 -28.20 -23.71
N ARG A 301 -17.24 -29.24 -23.88
CA ARG A 301 -15.90 -29.19 -24.51
C ARG A 301 -15.59 -30.51 -25.21
N PRO A 302 -16.02 -30.70 -26.47
CA PRO A 302 -15.89 -31.98 -27.17
C PRO A 302 -14.45 -32.53 -27.26
N GLU A 303 -13.47 -31.63 -27.42
CA GLU A 303 -12.04 -31.97 -27.52
C GLU A 303 -11.44 -32.57 -26.22
N MET A 304 -12.14 -32.45 -25.08
CA MET A 304 -11.74 -33.05 -23.81
C MET A 304 -12.34 -34.45 -23.59
N TYR A 305 -12.98 -35.01 -24.61
CA TYR A 305 -13.44 -36.39 -24.63
C TYR A 305 -12.55 -37.21 -25.58
N PHE A 306 -11.60 -37.94 -25.01
CA PHE A 306 -10.72 -38.84 -25.74
C PHE A 306 -10.37 -40.05 -24.88
N PRO A 307 -10.03 -41.20 -25.47
CA PRO A 307 -9.66 -42.37 -24.72
C PRO A 307 -8.26 -42.28 -24.13
N PHE A 308 -8.10 -42.85 -22.95
CA PHE A 308 -6.83 -43.39 -22.48
C PHE A 308 -6.83 -44.89 -22.70
N PHE A 309 -5.65 -45.46 -22.90
CA PHE A 309 -5.44 -46.90 -22.97
C PHE A 309 -4.55 -47.31 -21.81
N VAL A 310 -4.95 -48.32 -21.06
CA VAL A 310 -4.26 -48.78 -19.84
C VAL A 310 -3.75 -50.20 -20.08
N SER A 311 -2.49 -50.46 -19.73
CA SER A 311 -1.86 -51.78 -19.85
C SER A 311 -2.60 -52.84 -19.03
N PRO A 312 -2.49 -54.14 -19.37
CA PRO A 312 -3.14 -55.21 -18.62
C PRO A 312 -2.77 -55.28 -17.13
N ASP A 313 -1.54 -54.89 -16.78
CA ASP A 313 -1.04 -54.76 -15.40
C ASP A 313 -1.53 -53.48 -14.68
N GLY A 314 -2.10 -52.52 -15.42
CA GLY A 314 -2.58 -51.25 -14.88
C GLY A 314 -1.48 -50.21 -14.61
N GLU A 315 -0.21 -50.51 -14.92
CA GLU A 315 0.92 -49.66 -14.54
C GLU A 315 1.20 -48.54 -15.55
N THR A 316 0.89 -48.76 -16.82
CA THR A 316 1.20 -47.83 -17.91
C THR A 316 -0.06 -47.30 -18.57
N ILE A 317 0.00 -46.03 -18.97
CA ILE A 317 -1.06 -45.35 -19.72
C ILE A 317 -0.52 -44.87 -21.06
N SER A 318 -1.35 -44.96 -22.10
CA SER A 318 -1.10 -44.43 -23.43
C SER A 318 -2.29 -43.59 -23.91
N LEU A 319 -2.02 -42.57 -24.73
CA LEU A 319 -3.04 -41.83 -25.48
C LEU A 319 -3.32 -42.42 -26.86
N GLU A 320 -2.50 -43.37 -27.29
CA GLU A 320 -2.61 -44.09 -28.55
C GLU A 320 -3.05 -45.54 -28.29
N PRO A 321 -3.88 -46.12 -29.17
CA PRO A 321 -4.41 -47.46 -29.01
C PRO A 321 -3.30 -48.51 -29.05
N GLN A 322 -3.39 -49.49 -28.15
CA GLN A 322 -2.47 -50.61 -28.02
C GLN A 322 -3.27 -51.92 -27.96
N THR A 323 -2.80 -52.96 -28.65
CA THR A 323 -3.50 -54.26 -28.67
C THR A 323 -3.51 -54.88 -27.28
N GLY A 324 -4.69 -55.29 -26.80
CA GLY A 324 -4.86 -55.91 -25.48
C GLY A 324 -4.96 -54.93 -24.31
N TRP A 325 -4.89 -53.62 -24.55
CA TRP A 325 -5.00 -52.60 -23.50
C TRP A 325 -6.46 -52.18 -23.29
N SER A 326 -6.81 -51.83 -22.05
CA SER A 326 -8.16 -51.41 -21.67
C SER A 326 -8.40 -49.95 -22.04
N GLN A 327 -9.49 -49.67 -22.75
CA GLN A 327 -9.89 -48.31 -23.11
C GLN A 327 -10.66 -47.65 -21.95
N VAL A 328 -10.27 -46.43 -21.57
CA VAL A 328 -10.90 -45.63 -20.52
C VAL A 328 -11.42 -44.32 -21.11
N LEU A 329 -12.70 -44.05 -20.89
CA LEU A 329 -13.39 -42.82 -21.32
C LEU A 329 -13.93 -42.06 -20.11
N PRO A 330 -14.05 -40.73 -20.17
CA PRO A 330 -14.52 -39.92 -19.05
C PRO A 330 -16.04 -40.00 -18.90
N ARG A 331 -16.58 -41.19 -18.61
CA ARG A 331 -18.02 -41.41 -18.40
C ARG A 331 -18.47 -40.94 -17.02
N LYS A 332 -19.72 -40.52 -16.89
CA LYS A 332 -20.33 -40.19 -15.61
C LYS A 332 -20.92 -41.43 -14.94
N ALA A 333 -21.28 -41.29 -13.66
CA ALA A 333 -21.89 -42.37 -12.89
C ALA A 333 -23.26 -42.81 -13.45
N ASP A 334 -23.96 -41.91 -14.15
CA ASP A 334 -25.22 -42.16 -14.86
C ASP A 334 -25.03 -42.77 -16.26
N GLY A 335 -23.79 -43.10 -16.65
CA GLY A 335 -23.44 -43.65 -17.95
C GLY A 335 -23.30 -42.62 -19.09
N THR A 336 -23.62 -41.35 -18.85
CA THR A 336 -23.48 -40.30 -19.87
C THR A 336 -22.03 -39.89 -20.13
N ASP A 337 -21.77 -39.33 -21.31
CA ASP A 337 -20.44 -38.82 -21.67
C ASP A 337 -20.10 -37.54 -20.88
N GLY A 338 -19.09 -37.66 -20.01
CA GLY A 338 -18.46 -36.53 -19.34
C GLY A 338 -17.29 -35.97 -20.17
N ARG A 339 -16.31 -35.37 -19.49
CA ARG A 339 -15.04 -34.97 -20.11
C ARG A 339 -13.89 -35.04 -19.10
N TRP A 340 -12.66 -35.09 -19.61
CA TRP A 340 -11.46 -34.89 -18.78
C TRP A 340 -11.32 -33.42 -18.36
N ALA A 341 -10.65 -33.20 -17.23
CA ALA A 341 -10.28 -31.87 -16.79
C ALA A 341 -9.11 -31.29 -17.61
N TRP A 342 -8.26 -32.15 -18.19
CA TRP A 342 -7.11 -31.78 -19.02
C TRP A 342 -7.34 -32.17 -20.48
N GLY A 343 -6.85 -31.35 -21.41
CA GLY A 343 -6.87 -31.65 -22.85
C GLY A 343 -5.77 -32.64 -23.25
N LYS A 344 -5.90 -33.26 -24.44
CA LYS A 344 -4.99 -34.33 -24.92
C LYS A 344 -3.51 -33.90 -24.91
N ASP A 345 -3.20 -32.68 -25.36
CA ASP A 345 -1.82 -32.13 -25.36
C ASP A 345 -1.21 -32.05 -23.95
N ARG A 346 -1.95 -31.51 -22.98
CA ARG A 346 -1.49 -31.44 -21.59
C ARG A 346 -1.30 -32.84 -21.00
N CYS A 347 -2.21 -33.76 -21.27
CA CYS A 347 -2.08 -35.14 -20.82
C CYS A 347 -0.82 -35.79 -21.38
N SER A 348 -0.50 -35.57 -22.66
CA SER A 348 0.72 -36.08 -23.29
C SER A 348 1.98 -35.55 -22.60
N LYS A 349 2.08 -34.23 -22.41
CA LYS A 349 3.23 -33.57 -21.75
C LYS A 349 3.39 -33.96 -20.28
N MET A 350 2.28 -34.18 -19.59
CA MET A 350 2.23 -34.48 -18.16
C MET A 350 1.92 -35.95 -17.86
N THR A 351 2.24 -36.87 -18.78
CA THR A 351 1.91 -38.31 -18.63
C THR A 351 2.49 -38.91 -17.35
N HIS A 352 3.69 -38.45 -16.93
CA HIS A 352 4.35 -38.88 -15.69
C HIS A 352 3.55 -38.58 -14.40
N LEU A 353 2.61 -37.63 -14.45
CA LEU A 353 1.70 -37.30 -13.36
C LEU A 353 0.39 -38.10 -13.41
N LEU A 354 0.14 -38.88 -14.46
CA LEU A 354 -1.11 -39.63 -14.64
C LEU A 354 -0.92 -41.07 -14.21
N VAL A 355 -1.90 -41.62 -13.50
CA VAL A 355 -1.93 -43.04 -13.11
C VAL A 355 -3.31 -43.63 -13.32
N ALA A 356 -3.35 -44.90 -13.72
CA ALA A 356 -4.59 -45.65 -13.80
C ALA A 356 -4.86 -46.32 -12.45
N ARG A 357 -6.11 -46.34 -12.02
CA ARG A 357 -6.54 -47.13 -10.85
C ARG A 357 -7.77 -47.92 -11.21
N TRP A 358 -7.75 -49.20 -10.84
CA TRP A 358 -8.93 -50.06 -10.92
C TRP A 358 -9.99 -49.61 -9.92
N ILE A 359 -11.23 -49.42 -10.37
CA ILE A 359 -12.35 -49.00 -9.54
C ILE A 359 -13.33 -50.17 -9.41
N GLU A 360 -13.19 -50.93 -8.33
CA GLU A 360 -13.95 -52.18 -8.09
C GLU A 360 -15.46 -52.01 -8.29
N ARG A 361 -16.05 -50.97 -7.70
CA ARG A 361 -17.50 -50.70 -7.79
C ARG A 361 -18.02 -50.49 -9.22
N ARG A 362 -17.16 -50.13 -10.18
CA ARG A 362 -17.52 -49.94 -11.60
C ARG A 362 -16.92 -51.00 -12.51
N ASN A 363 -16.05 -51.87 -11.98
CA ASN A 363 -15.33 -52.87 -12.75
C ASN A 363 -14.59 -52.28 -13.98
N GLU A 364 -14.02 -51.09 -13.82
CA GLU A 364 -13.27 -50.38 -14.88
C GLU A 364 -12.07 -49.61 -14.30
N PHE A 365 -11.07 -49.33 -15.14
CA PHE A 365 -10.02 -48.38 -14.82
C PHE A 365 -10.56 -46.94 -14.86
N ASP A 366 -9.99 -46.09 -14.01
CA ASP A 366 -10.12 -44.64 -14.12
C ASP A 366 -8.76 -43.95 -14.00
N ILE A 367 -8.69 -42.74 -14.53
CA ILE A 367 -7.44 -41.97 -14.60
C ILE A 367 -7.41 -40.94 -13.48
N PHE A 368 -6.27 -40.90 -12.79
CA PHE A 368 -6.01 -39.99 -11.68
C PHE A 368 -4.74 -39.18 -11.97
N VAL A 369 -4.67 -38.01 -11.34
CA VAL A 369 -3.48 -37.15 -11.32
C VAL A 369 -2.79 -37.29 -9.98
N LYS A 370 -1.47 -37.50 -9.99
CA LYS A 370 -0.58 -37.33 -8.85
C LYS A 370 -0.54 -35.85 -8.49
N ASP A 371 -1.29 -35.49 -7.47
CA ASP A 371 -1.36 -34.13 -6.94
C ASP A 371 -0.34 -33.99 -5.80
N ALA A 372 0.85 -33.50 -6.14
CA ALA A 372 1.98 -33.38 -5.22
C ALA A 372 1.74 -32.33 -4.12
N LEU A 373 2.29 -32.59 -2.94
CA LEU A 373 2.31 -31.68 -1.79
C LEU A 373 3.23 -30.49 -2.05
N PHE A 374 4.38 -30.75 -2.68
CA PHE A 374 5.35 -29.72 -3.06
C PHE A 374 5.26 -29.43 -4.56
N ARG A 375 5.38 -28.14 -4.92
CA ARG A 375 5.48 -27.68 -6.31
C ARG A 375 6.58 -26.64 -6.38
N GLU A 376 7.52 -26.84 -7.31
CA GLU A 376 8.65 -25.90 -7.51
C GLU A 376 9.43 -25.61 -6.21
N GLY A 377 9.58 -26.62 -5.36
CA GLY A 377 10.30 -26.52 -4.09
C GLY A 377 9.52 -25.90 -2.93
N ALA A 378 8.30 -25.39 -3.16
CA ALA A 378 7.45 -24.85 -2.11
C ALA A 378 6.32 -25.82 -1.74
N GLU A 379 5.96 -25.87 -0.46
CA GLU A 379 4.76 -26.56 -0.02
C GLU A 379 3.53 -25.84 -0.58
N ARG A 380 2.56 -26.63 -1.05
CA ARG A 380 1.33 -26.09 -1.59
C ARG A 380 0.49 -25.42 -0.52
N GLN A 381 -0.11 -24.29 -0.88
CA GLN A 381 -1.09 -23.58 -0.07
C GLN A 381 -2.53 -23.80 -0.56
N ARG A 382 -3.50 -23.55 0.31
CA ARG A 382 -4.92 -23.44 -0.03
C ARG A 382 -5.27 -22.01 -0.38
N LYS A 383 -6.12 -21.82 -1.38
CA LYS A 383 -6.69 -20.51 -1.67
C LYS A 383 -7.59 -20.07 -0.52
N PHE A 384 -7.56 -18.77 -0.22
CA PHE A 384 -8.54 -18.14 0.65
C PHE A 384 -9.95 -18.31 0.07
N LYS A 385 -10.91 -18.59 0.96
CA LYS A 385 -12.34 -18.54 0.63
C LYS A 385 -12.81 -17.09 0.70
N THR A 386 -13.97 -16.78 0.14
CA THR A 386 -14.60 -15.45 0.27
C THR A 386 -15.43 -15.30 1.54
N VAL A 387 -15.50 -16.34 2.39
CA VAL A 387 -16.09 -16.27 3.74
C VAL A 387 -15.02 -16.72 4.72
N TRP A 388 -14.72 -15.86 5.69
CA TRP A 388 -13.68 -15.99 6.69
C TRP A 388 -14.35 -16.11 8.05
N ASP A 389 -14.44 -17.33 8.56
CA ASP A 389 -15.22 -17.71 9.73
C ASP A 389 -14.41 -18.45 10.81
N ALA A 390 -13.08 -18.27 10.79
CA ALA A 390 -12.23 -18.86 11.82
C ALA A 390 -12.54 -18.23 13.18
N LYS A 391 -12.54 -19.06 14.23
CA LYS A 391 -12.86 -18.62 15.61
C LYS A 391 -11.99 -17.46 16.12
N GLY A 392 -10.78 -17.33 15.59
CA GLY A 392 -9.85 -16.25 15.94
C GLY A 392 -10.29 -14.87 15.44
N PHE A 393 -11.23 -14.78 14.50
CA PHE A 393 -11.66 -13.50 13.90
C PHE A 393 -12.75 -12.76 14.70
N ASP A 394 -13.19 -13.31 15.83
CA ASP A 394 -14.15 -12.64 16.72
C ASP A 394 -13.57 -11.34 17.29
N ASN A 395 -14.32 -10.23 17.18
CA ASN A 395 -13.94 -8.92 17.73
C ASN A 395 -13.60 -8.98 19.23
N GLN A 396 -14.24 -9.88 19.99
CA GLN A 396 -13.93 -10.07 21.41
C GLN A 396 -12.49 -10.53 21.63
N ASN A 397 -11.92 -11.32 20.71
CA ASN A 397 -10.53 -11.74 20.80
C ASN A 397 -9.60 -10.53 20.68
N GLY A 398 -9.86 -9.64 19.72
CA GLY A 398 -9.08 -8.41 19.57
C GLY A 398 -9.05 -7.59 20.86
N THR A 399 -10.21 -7.38 21.49
CA THR A 399 -10.29 -6.67 22.78
C THR A 399 -9.50 -7.38 23.87
N GLN A 400 -9.66 -8.70 24.01
CA GLN A 400 -8.99 -9.48 25.05
C GLN A 400 -7.46 -9.54 24.86
N GLU A 401 -6.99 -9.75 23.63
CA GLU A 401 -5.58 -9.75 23.25
C GLU A 401 -4.93 -8.40 23.58
N THR A 402 -5.59 -7.31 23.21
CA THR A 402 -5.12 -5.94 23.46
C THR A 402 -5.06 -5.62 24.95
N LYS A 403 -6.13 -5.98 25.68
CA LYS A 403 -6.22 -5.78 27.12
C LYS A 403 -5.16 -6.58 27.89
N ALA A 404 -4.92 -7.82 27.48
CA ALA A 404 -3.89 -8.66 28.08
C ALA A 404 -2.49 -8.07 27.83
N LEU A 405 -2.23 -7.57 26.62
CA LEU A 405 -0.93 -7.03 26.26
C LEU A 405 -0.64 -5.68 26.93
N LEU A 406 -1.64 -4.79 26.99
CA LEU A 406 -1.52 -3.48 27.65
C LEU A 406 -1.72 -3.55 29.17
N GLU A 407 -2.10 -4.72 29.71
CA GLU A 407 -2.45 -4.92 31.12
C GLU A 407 -3.56 -3.97 31.60
N GLY A 408 -4.45 -3.59 30.69
CA GLY A 408 -5.47 -2.58 30.93
C GLY A 408 -6.44 -2.41 29.78
N ASP A 409 -7.63 -1.89 30.09
CA ASP A 409 -8.71 -1.67 29.12
C ASP A 409 -8.63 -0.23 28.59
N PHE A 410 -7.68 0.01 27.69
CA PHE A 410 -7.33 1.36 27.24
C PHE A 410 -7.75 1.69 25.82
N MET A 411 -8.09 0.68 25.02
CA MET A 411 -8.40 0.84 23.60
C MET A 411 -9.74 0.19 23.27
N SER A 412 -10.50 0.85 22.39
CA SER A 412 -11.78 0.34 21.91
C SER A 412 -11.65 -0.27 20.52
N TYR A 413 -12.38 -1.35 20.28
CA TYR A 413 -12.55 -2.00 18.96
C TYR A 413 -11.27 -2.41 18.20
N PRO A 414 -10.20 -2.92 18.84
CA PRO A 414 -9.03 -3.41 18.13
C PRO A 414 -9.38 -4.61 17.25
N LYS A 415 -8.86 -4.65 16.02
CA LYS A 415 -8.98 -5.82 15.15
C LYS A 415 -8.24 -7.04 15.75
N PRO A 416 -8.75 -8.27 15.59
CA PRO A 416 -8.07 -9.48 16.07
C PRO A 416 -6.75 -9.74 15.34
N VAL A 417 -5.70 -10.14 16.06
CA VAL A 417 -4.38 -10.40 15.46
C VAL A 417 -4.44 -11.55 14.44
N ALA A 418 -5.24 -12.58 14.73
CA ALA A 418 -5.43 -13.71 13.82
C ALA A 418 -5.96 -13.30 12.44
N LEU A 419 -6.86 -12.31 12.38
CA LEU A 419 -7.38 -11.77 11.12
C LEU A 419 -6.27 -11.03 10.36
N MET A 420 -5.51 -10.19 11.04
CA MET A 420 -4.44 -9.40 10.42
C MET A 420 -3.30 -10.28 9.90
N ARG A 421 -3.00 -11.40 10.56
CA ARG A 421 -2.03 -12.39 10.06
C ARG A 421 -2.47 -13.03 8.76
N GLU A 422 -3.75 -13.36 8.64
CA GLU A 422 -4.33 -13.91 7.41
C GLU A 422 -4.30 -12.89 6.26
N ILE A 423 -4.50 -11.60 6.57
CA ILE A 423 -4.34 -10.50 5.62
C ILE A 423 -2.86 -10.36 5.19
N CYS A 424 -1.90 -10.49 6.11
CA CYS A 424 -0.47 -10.50 5.78
C CYS A 424 -0.09 -11.67 4.87
N LEU A 425 -0.58 -12.89 5.14
CA LEU A 425 -0.37 -14.05 4.29
C LEU A 425 -1.00 -13.88 2.91
N LEU A 426 -2.16 -13.22 2.81
CA LEU A 426 -2.83 -12.93 1.55
C LEU A 426 -2.05 -11.92 0.70
N GLY A 427 -1.64 -10.79 1.29
CA GLY A 427 -1.11 -9.63 0.57
C GLY A 427 0.40 -9.52 0.49
N ALA A 428 1.13 -10.09 1.45
CA ALA A 428 2.59 -10.10 1.52
C ALA A 428 3.14 -11.53 1.73
N PRO A 429 2.79 -12.51 0.87
CA PRO A 429 3.21 -13.90 1.05
C PRO A 429 4.73 -14.11 1.00
N ASP A 430 5.43 -13.25 0.26
CA ASP A 430 6.88 -13.36 0.03
C ASP A 430 7.71 -12.33 0.82
N GLY A 431 7.09 -11.58 1.74
CA GLY A 431 7.73 -10.47 2.44
C GLY A 431 7.34 -9.10 1.85
N GLY A 432 8.10 -8.06 2.20
CA GLY A 432 7.93 -6.69 1.73
C GLY A 432 7.24 -5.75 2.72
N VAL A 433 6.98 -4.52 2.27
CA VAL A 433 6.43 -3.45 3.11
C VAL A 433 4.91 -3.57 3.22
N VAL A 434 4.41 -3.60 4.46
CA VAL A 434 2.99 -3.57 4.82
C VAL A 434 2.67 -2.21 5.43
N VAL A 435 1.75 -1.45 4.83
CA VAL A 435 1.35 -0.13 5.32
C VAL A 435 -0.05 -0.19 5.90
N ASP A 436 -0.24 0.38 7.08
CA ASP A 436 -1.55 0.60 7.70
C ASP A 436 -1.80 2.10 7.89
N LEU A 437 -2.80 2.64 7.19
CA LEU A 437 -3.09 4.07 7.19
C LEU A 437 -4.00 4.49 8.35
N PHE A 438 -4.62 3.53 9.04
CA PHE A 438 -5.54 3.74 10.15
C PHE A 438 -5.16 2.77 11.26
N SER A 439 -3.91 2.88 11.72
CA SER A 439 -3.31 1.81 12.53
C SER A 439 -4.04 1.56 13.85
N GLY A 440 -4.70 2.57 14.42
CA GLY A 440 -5.50 2.48 15.63
C GLY A 440 -4.68 1.84 16.74
N SER A 441 -5.06 0.63 17.14
CA SER A 441 -4.35 -0.12 18.17
C SER A 441 -2.97 -0.65 17.79
N GLY A 442 -2.58 -0.65 16.51
CA GLY A 442 -1.31 -1.21 16.06
C GLY A 442 -1.32 -2.74 15.86
N THR A 443 -2.51 -3.36 15.71
CA THR A 443 -2.64 -4.81 15.45
C THR A 443 -1.84 -5.26 14.23
N THR A 444 -1.77 -4.43 13.18
CA THR A 444 -1.05 -4.76 11.94
C THR A 444 0.43 -5.02 12.18
N ALA A 445 1.10 -4.20 13.00
CA ALA A 445 2.51 -4.43 13.34
C ALA A 445 2.70 -5.77 14.07
N GLN A 446 1.86 -6.09 15.06
CA GLN A 446 1.92 -7.39 15.73
C GLN A 446 1.76 -8.56 14.75
N ALA A 447 0.80 -8.46 13.83
CA ALA A 447 0.58 -9.49 12.82
C ALA A 447 1.76 -9.63 11.85
N VAL A 448 2.38 -8.52 11.45
CA VAL A 448 3.59 -8.51 10.61
C VAL A 448 4.75 -9.24 11.32
N LEU A 449 4.99 -8.90 12.60
CA LEU A 449 6.05 -9.51 13.40
C LEU A 449 5.81 -11.01 13.60
N GLU A 450 4.60 -11.40 14.03
CA GLU A 450 4.27 -12.81 14.27
C GLU A 450 4.28 -13.65 12.99
N THR A 451 3.84 -13.09 11.86
CA THR A 451 3.83 -13.83 10.58
C THR A 451 5.26 -14.01 10.06
N SER A 452 6.08 -12.97 10.12
CA SER A 452 7.50 -13.03 9.74
C SER A 452 8.29 -14.01 10.61
N ALA A 453 8.04 -14.02 11.93
CA ALA A 453 8.62 -14.98 12.84
C ALA A 453 8.20 -16.43 12.55
N ALA A 454 6.98 -16.63 12.02
CA ALA A 454 6.44 -17.95 11.76
C ALA A 454 6.93 -18.57 10.44
N ASP A 455 7.14 -17.77 9.39
CA ASP A 455 7.51 -18.25 8.05
C ASP A 455 8.90 -17.81 7.58
N GLY A 456 9.61 -17.00 8.37
CA GLY A 456 10.94 -16.48 8.06
C GLY A 456 10.98 -15.47 6.92
N LYS A 457 9.82 -14.97 6.45
CA LYS A 457 9.76 -13.94 5.41
C LYS A 457 9.97 -12.57 6.04
N GLN A 458 10.81 -11.75 5.43
CA GLN A 458 11.07 -10.40 5.90
C GLN A 458 9.92 -9.47 5.49
N ARG A 459 8.98 -9.24 6.40
CA ARG A 459 7.96 -8.19 6.26
C ARG A 459 8.32 -7.02 7.15
N GLN A 460 8.10 -5.83 6.63
CA GLN A 460 8.29 -4.57 7.33
C GLN A 460 6.94 -3.90 7.49
N PHE A 461 6.75 -3.08 8.53
CA PHE A 461 5.54 -2.28 8.68
C PHE A 461 5.81 -0.78 8.61
N ILE A 462 4.85 -0.05 8.06
CA ILE A 462 4.69 1.40 8.24
C ILE A 462 3.29 1.60 8.81
N LEU A 463 3.22 1.99 10.08
CA LEU A 463 1.96 2.38 10.70
C LEU A 463 1.82 3.89 10.66
N ILE A 464 0.63 4.38 10.34
CA ILE A 464 0.29 5.79 10.50
C ILE A 464 -0.87 5.92 11.49
N GLN A 465 -0.70 6.78 12.49
CA GLN A 465 -1.70 7.05 13.52
C GLN A 465 -1.80 8.54 13.77
N LEU A 466 -3.03 9.07 13.73
CA LEU A 466 -3.28 10.43 14.17
C LEU A 466 -2.98 10.58 15.66
N ASP A 467 -2.42 11.73 16.04
CA ASP A 467 -2.13 12.20 17.39
C ASP A 467 -3.40 12.64 18.14
N GLU A 468 -4.43 11.80 18.11
CA GLU A 468 -5.70 12.08 18.79
C GLU A 468 -5.51 12.05 20.32
N GLU A 469 -5.78 13.18 20.98
CA GLU A 469 -5.71 13.33 22.43
C GLU A 469 -6.74 12.47 23.15
N LEU A 470 -6.30 11.83 24.24
CA LEU A 470 -7.14 11.06 25.14
C LEU A 470 -7.63 11.96 26.28
N PRO A 471 -8.91 11.86 26.70
CA PRO A 471 -9.36 12.55 27.89
C PRO A 471 -8.56 12.13 29.11
N GLU A 472 -8.05 13.08 29.90
CA GLU A 472 -7.30 12.79 31.14
C GLU A 472 -8.11 11.94 32.14
N THR A 473 -9.44 12.04 32.08
CA THR A 473 -10.38 11.27 32.92
C THR A 473 -10.59 9.83 32.46
N SER A 474 -10.17 9.47 31.24
CA SER A 474 -10.27 8.11 30.72
C SER A 474 -9.32 7.16 31.46
N PRO A 475 -9.60 5.83 31.48
CA PRO A 475 -8.68 4.85 32.07
C PRO A 475 -7.25 4.94 31.50
N ALA A 476 -7.12 5.25 30.19
CA ALA A 476 -5.84 5.44 29.54
C ALA A 476 -5.12 6.73 29.99
N GLY A 477 -5.86 7.85 30.07
CA GLY A 477 -5.34 9.11 30.59
C GLY A 477 -4.83 8.99 32.04
N GLN A 478 -5.58 8.31 32.89
CA GLN A 478 -5.19 8.02 34.28
C GLN A 478 -3.97 7.10 34.38
N ALA A 479 -3.74 6.23 33.38
CA ALA A 479 -2.56 5.40 33.27
C ALA A 479 -1.34 6.14 32.67
N GLY A 480 -1.50 7.41 32.30
CA GLY A 480 -0.42 8.28 31.82
C GLY A 480 -0.27 8.36 30.30
N TYR A 481 -1.19 7.77 29.53
CA TYR A 481 -1.19 7.88 28.07
C TYR A 481 -1.89 9.16 27.63
N ARG A 482 -1.28 9.91 26.70
CA ARG A 482 -1.82 11.21 26.26
C ARG A 482 -2.56 11.10 24.93
N THR A 483 -2.08 10.25 24.02
CA THR A 483 -2.69 10.09 22.70
C THR A 483 -2.98 8.62 22.36
N ILE A 484 -3.82 8.40 21.35
CA ILE A 484 -4.01 7.06 20.76
C ILE A 484 -2.68 6.54 20.18
N ALA A 485 -1.86 7.43 19.59
CA ALA A 485 -0.55 7.09 19.07
C ALA A 485 0.40 6.56 20.16
N ASP A 486 0.38 7.14 21.37
CA ASP A 486 1.15 6.64 22.52
C ASP A 486 0.78 5.20 22.89
N LEU A 487 -0.53 4.94 23.03
CA LEU A 487 -1.05 3.61 23.32
C LEU A 487 -0.66 2.60 22.22
N SER A 488 -0.76 3.02 20.96
CA SER A 488 -0.43 2.19 19.80
C SER A 488 1.05 1.81 19.79
N ARG A 489 1.96 2.78 19.95
CA ARG A 489 3.40 2.52 20.08
C ARG A 489 3.72 1.58 21.25
N GLU A 490 3.09 1.81 22.40
CA GLU A 490 3.32 0.96 23.58
C GLU A 490 2.83 -0.46 23.35
N ARG A 491 1.68 -0.65 22.70
CA ARG A 491 1.22 -1.98 22.30
C ARG A 491 2.21 -2.64 21.34
N VAL A 492 2.69 -1.93 20.33
CA VAL A 492 3.68 -2.45 19.36
C VAL A 492 4.96 -2.88 20.06
N ARG A 493 5.48 -2.05 20.97
CA ARG A 493 6.67 -2.37 21.80
C ARG A 493 6.48 -3.67 22.58
N ARG A 494 5.33 -3.84 23.24
CA ARG A 494 5.02 -5.06 24.00
C ARG A 494 4.83 -6.28 23.11
N ALA A 495 4.18 -6.12 21.95
CA ALA A 495 4.01 -7.19 20.97
C ALA A 495 5.36 -7.67 20.43
N GLY A 496 6.26 -6.74 20.09
CA GLY A 496 7.62 -7.06 19.65
C GLY A 496 8.40 -7.84 20.70
N LYS A 497 8.40 -7.35 21.95
CA LYS A 497 9.02 -8.06 23.08
C LYS A 497 8.47 -9.48 23.25
N LYS A 498 7.15 -9.64 23.24
CA LYS A 498 6.50 -10.94 23.34
C LYS A 498 6.87 -11.88 22.18
N THR A 499 6.99 -11.35 20.96
CA THR A 499 7.40 -12.13 19.78
C THR A 499 8.81 -12.71 19.96
N ILE A 500 9.74 -11.93 20.52
CA ILE A 500 11.09 -12.41 20.87
C ILE A 500 11.02 -13.48 21.96
N GLU A 501 10.24 -13.25 23.02
CA GLU A 501 10.07 -14.20 24.13
C GLU A 501 9.51 -15.54 23.65
N ASP A 502 8.47 -15.52 22.80
CA ASP A 502 7.82 -16.70 22.25
C ASP A 502 8.74 -17.47 21.28
N ALA A 503 9.59 -16.77 20.52
CA ALA A 503 10.55 -17.38 19.59
C ALA A 503 11.81 -17.95 20.29
N GLY A 504 12.17 -17.44 21.47
CA GLY A 504 13.32 -17.90 22.25
C GLY A 504 14.63 -17.85 21.46
N LEU A 505 15.39 -18.95 21.41
CA LEU A 505 16.67 -19.02 20.69
C LEU A 505 16.53 -18.84 19.17
N ALA A 506 15.34 -19.00 18.60
CA ALA A 506 15.09 -18.77 17.18
C ALA A 506 14.92 -17.28 16.83
N ALA A 507 14.85 -16.40 17.83
CA ALA A 507 14.64 -14.96 17.63
C ALA A 507 15.85 -14.20 17.06
N ASN A 508 17.01 -14.87 16.88
CA ASN A 508 18.22 -14.20 16.43
C ASN A 508 18.03 -13.57 15.05
N GLY A 509 18.16 -12.24 14.97
CA GLY A 509 17.97 -11.47 13.74
C GLY A 509 16.52 -11.05 13.45
N TYR A 510 15.59 -11.22 14.40
CA TYR A 510 14.23 -10.70 14.25
C TYR A 510 14.21 -9.19 14.52
N ASP A 511 13.84 -8.42 13.51
CA ASP A 511 13.58 -6.98 13.66
C ASP A 511 12.18 -6.77 14.24
N VAL A 512 12.12 -6.52 15.55
CA VAL A 512 10.91 -6.14 16.28
C VAL A 512 10.89 -4.65 16.65
N GLY A 513 11.89 -3.89 16.18
CA GLY A 513 12.02 -2.47 16.42
C GLY A 513 11.07 -1.64 15.56
N PHE A 514 11.13 -0.32 15.74
CA PHE A 514 10.55 0.67 14.83
C PHE A 514 11.14 2.06 15.09
N ARG A 515 11.25 2.88 14.05
CA ARG A 515 11.50 4.33 14.17
C ARG A 515 10.17 5.05 14.40
N ALA A 516 10.04 5.76 15.51
CA ALA A 516 8.94 6.70 15.73
C ALA A 516 9.25 8.02 15.01
N LEU A 517 8.37 8.40 14.10
CA LEU A 517 8.44 9.64 13.34
C LEU A 517 7.20 10.49 13.60
N ARG A 518 7.32 11.81 13.52
CA ARG A 518 6.19 12.76 13.64
C ARG A 518 6.08 13.65 12.43
N VAL A 519 4.86 13.81 11.92
CA VAL A 519 4.56 14.86 10.94
C VAL A 519 4.66 16.22 11.64
N ASP A 520 5.57 17.08 11.17
CA ASP A 520 5.77 18.43 11.70
C ASP A 520 5.91 19.42 10.53
N THR A 521 5.87 20.72 10.83
CA THR A 521 6.23 21.78 9.90
C THR A 521 7.67 21.62 9.38
N THR A 522 7.94 22.17 8.20
CA THR A 522 9.30 22.21 7.61
C THR A 522 10.37 22.65 8.61
N ASN A 523 11.58 22.10 8.49
CA ASN A 523 12.73 22.47 9.30
C ASN A 523 13.28 23.88 8.98
N MET A 524 12.88 24.46 7.85
CA MET A 524 13.38 25.76 7.40
C MET A 524 12.55 26.91 7.98
N THR A 525 13.20 28.03 8.31
CA THR A 525 12.52 29.28 8.70
C THR A 525 11.72 29.83 7.52
N ASP A 526 10.56 30.43 7.81
CA ASP A 526 9.78 31.10 6.77
C ASP A 526 10.41 32.46 6.48
N VAL A 527 11.12 32.54 5.34
CA VAL A 527 11.86 33.73 4.92
C VAL A 527 11.03 34.61 3.96
N LEU A 528 9.79 34.21 3.62
CA LEU A 528 8.91 35.00 2.78
C LEU A 528 8.27 36.12 3.60
N ARG A 529 8.90 37.30 3.61
CA ARG A 529 8.31 38.55 4.14
C ARG A 529 8.24 39.61 3.07
N SER A 530 7.20 40.45 3.13
CA SER A 530 7.14 41.64 2.29
C SER A 530 8.18 42.67 2.75
N PRO A 531 8.80 43.46 1.85
CA PRO A 531 9.86 44.42 2.22
C PRO A 531 9.48 45.39 3.36
N ASP A 532 8.19 45.65 3.50
CA ASP A 532 7.61 46.57 4.48
C ASP A 532 7.50 45.98 5.90
N GLU A 533 7.74 44.67 6.07
CA GLU A 533 7.66 43.93 7.34
C GLU A 533 9.03 43.71 8.02
N THR A 534 10.10 44.28 7.46
CA THR A 534 11.48 44.10 7.94
C THR A 534 12.00 45.36 8.63
N ASP A 535 12.40 45.26 9.90
CA ASP A 535 13.09 46.32 10.64
C ASP A 535 14.58 45.98 10.86
N GLN A 536 15.39 46.97 11.25
CA GLN A 536 16.85 46.82 11.38
C GLN A 536 17.28 45.90 12.55
N LEU A 537 16.38 45.60 13.49
CA LEU A 537 16.58 44.67 14.61
C LEU A 537 16.21 43.23 14.23
N SER A 538 15.27 43.04 13.31
CA SER A 538 14.87 41.75 12.76
C SER A 538 15.88 41.15 11.78
N LEU A 539 16.84 41.95 11.30
CA LEU A 539 17.92 41.49 10.40
C LEU A 539 18.83 40.42 11.01
N SER A 540 19.09 40.45 12.31
CA SER A 540 19.86 39.40 13.00
C SER A 540 19.06 38.10 13.19
N GLU A 541 17.72 38.18 13.17
CA GLU A 541 16.84 37.00 13.21
C GLU A 541 16.69 36.33 11.84
N LEU A 542 17.14 37.01 10.76
CA LEU A 542 17.16 36.51 9.39
C LEU A 542 18.42 35.69 9.04
N GLU A 543 19.37 35.57 9.97
CA GLU A 543 20.68 34.94 9.71
C GLU A 543 20.61 33.40 9.68
N GLY A 544 19.59 32.79 10.29
CA GLY A 544 19.42 31.32 10.36
C GLY A 544 18.34 30.78 9.42
N SER A 545 18.74 29.93 8.46
CA SER A 545 17.81 29.21 7.56
C SER A 545 17.07 28.05 8.24
N VAL A 546 17.59 27.55 9.37
CA VAL A 546 17.03 26.41 10.12
C VAL A 546 16.25 26.92 11.34
N LYS A 547 15.03 26.42 11.55
CA LYS A 547 14.21 26.76 12.72
C LYS A 547 14.93 26.43 14.03
N GLN A 548 14.72 27.26 15.05
CA GLN A 548 15.25 27.00 16.39
C GLN A 548 14.69 25.68 16.94
N GLY A 549 15.55 24.88 17.58
CA GLY A 549 15.17 23.59 18.17
C GLY A 549 15.12 22.40 17.20
N ARG A 550 15.55 22.59 15.94
CA ARG A 550 15.77 21.49 14.99
C ARG A 550 17.17 20.92 15.15
N SER A 551 17.26 19.59 15.25
CA SER A 551 18.50 18.84 15.36
C SER A 551 19.11 18.52 13.99
N GLY A 552 20.37 18.08 13.95
CA GLY A 552 20.98 17.55 12.73
C GLY A 552 20.23 16.34 12.19
N GLU A 553 19.64 15.52 13.06
CA GLU A 553 18.83 14.36 12.65
C GLU A 553 17.49 14.77 12.02
N ASP A 554 16.85 15.84 12.51
CA ASP A 554 15.67 16.42 11.86
C ASP A 554 15.99 16.85 10.42
N LEU A 555 17.15 17.47 10.21
CA LEU A 555 17.63 17.88 8.88
C LEU A 555 17.97 16.68 8.00
N LEU A 556 18.57 15.62 8.58
CA LEU A 556 18.85 14.38 7.88
C LEU A 556 17.58 13.77 7.27
N PHE A 557 16.52 13.63 8.07
CA PHE A 557 15.26 13.06 7.60
C PHE A 557 14.58 13.91 6.53
N GLN A 558 14.68 15.24 6.61
CA GLN A 558 14.23 16.12 5.53
C GLN A 558 15.00 15.84 4.22
N VAL A 559 16.33 15.76 4.29
CA VAL A 559 17.17 15.46 3.11
C VAL A 559 16.82 14.09 2.53
N MET A 560 16.61 13.09 3.39
CA MET A 560 16.20 11.76 2.95
C MET A 560 14.87 11.81 2.20
N LEU A 561 13.87 12.55 2.70
CA LEU A 561 12.59 12.78 2.01
C LEU A 561 12.78 13.47 0.66
N ASP A 562 13.53 14.58 0.62
CA ASP A 562 13.75 15.40 -0.58
C ASP A 562 14.47 14.62 -1.69
N TRP A 563 15.27 13.61 -1.32
CA TRP A 563 16.00 12.75 -2.26
C TRP A 563 15.35 11.39 -2.49
N GLY A 564 14.17 11.14 -1.93
CA GLY A 564 13.44 9.88 -2.06
C GLY A 564 14.19 8.67 -1.49
N LEU A 565 14.99 8.88 -0.45
CA LEU A 565 15.67 7.82 0.28
C LEU A 565 14.73 7.14 1.27
N GLU A 566 14.86 5.82 1.39
CA GLU A 566 14.04 5.07 2.36
C GLU A 566 14.42 5.47 3.79
N LEU A 567 13.41 5.87 4.56
CA LEU A 567 13.57 6.32 5.95
C LEU A 567 13.98 5.22 6.93
N THR A 568 14.18 3.99 6.44
CA THR A 568 14.62 2.78 7.15
C THR A 568 16.07 2.40 6.84
N MET A 569 16.74 3.17 5.96
CA MET A 569 18.18 2.99 5.70
C MET A 569 18.99 3.08 6.99
N GLU A 570 20.03 2.28 7.11
CA GLU A 570 20.87 2.26 8.31
C GLU A 570 21.60 3.59 8.48
N ILE A 571 21.63 4.09 9.72
CA ILE A 571 22.25 5.38 10.06
C ILE A 571 23.36 5.10 11.07
N ALA A 572 24.59 5.46 10.71
CA ALA A 572 25.73 5.50 11.62
C ALA A 572 26.10 6.95 11.90
N ILE A 573 26.37 7.26 13.17
CA ILE A 573 26.90 8.56 13.59
C ILE A 573 28.39 8.40 13.84
N GLU A 574 29.19 9.15 13.10
CA GLU A 574 30.64 9.14 13.20
C GLU A 574 31.19 10.51 13.61
N GLN A 575 32.38 10.50 14.22
CA GLN A 575 33.13 11.71 14.53
C GLN A 575 34.26 11.88 13.52
N ILE A 576 34.16 12.90 12.66
CA ILE A 576 35.16 13.20 11.63
C ILE A 576 35.72 14.59 11.90
N ASP A 577 37.00 14.64 12.25
CA ASP A 577 37.70 15.88 12.62
C ASP A 577 36.97 16.71 13.70
N GLY A 578 36.35 16.01 14.67
CA GLY A 578 35.59 16.64 15.75
C GLY A 578 34.17 17.08 15.39
N HIS A 579 33.71 16.78 14.18
CA HIS A 579 32.35 17.04 13.71
C HIS A 579 31.50 15.78 13.75
N GLU A 580 30.22 15.96 14.10
CA GLU A 580 29.23 14.90 13.99
C GLU A 580 28.82 14.72 12.52
N VAL A 581 28.97 13.50 12.01
CA VAL A 581 28.68 13.16 10.63
C VAL A 581 27.76 11.94 10.57
N PHE A 582 26.62 12.11 9.91
CA PHE A 582 25.66 11.05 9.63
C PHE A 582 26.08 10.30 8.37
N VAL A 583 26.22 8.99 8.46
CA VAL A 583 26.52 8.10 7.34
C VAL A 583 25.33 7.18 7.13
N VAL A 584 24.65 7.32 6.00
CA VAL A 584 23.46 6.55 5.62
C VAL A 584 23.84 5.49 4.60
N GLU A 585 23.49 4.23 4.89
CA GLU A 585 23.62 3.04 4.02
C GLU A 585 24.95 3.01 3.22
N ASP A 586 26.06 2.67 3.88
CA ASP A 586 27.40 2.52 3.28
C ASP A 586 27.81 3.67 2.33
N GLY A 587 27.36 4.90 2.60
CA GLY A 587 27.71 6.09 1.81
C GLY A 587 26.69 6.48 0.73
N ALA A 588 25.46 5.96 0.78
CA ALA A 588 24.35 6.47 -0.03
C ALA A 588 24.08 7.97 0.22
N LEU A 589 24.26 8.40 1.46
CA LEU A 589 24.28 9.81 1.88
C LEU A 589 25.25 9.97 3.05
N ILE A 590 26.13 10.98 2.98
CA ILE A 590 26.91 11.44 4.13
C ILE A 590 26.57 12.90 4.41
N ALA A 591 26.12 13.21 5.63
CA ALA A 591 25.67 14.55 5.99
C ALA A 591 26.39 15.09 7.23
N CYS A 592 26.75 16.37 7.21
CA CYS A 592 27.27 17.10 8.36
C CYS A 592 26.47 18.39 8.56
N PHE A 593 25.76 18.48 9.68
CA PHE A 593 24.85 19.60 9.98
C PHE A 593 25.34 20.52 11.11
N ASP A 594 26.59 20.35 11.52
CA ASP A 594 27.23 21.20 12.52
C ASP A 594 27.23 22.67 12.10
N SER A 595 27.23 23.56 13.09
CA SER A 595 27.26 25.02 12.88
C SER A 595 28.57 25.53 12.32
N GLU A 596 29.62 24.71 12.34
CA GLU A 596 30.90 24.97 11.69
C GLU A 596 31.38 23.65 11.06
N VAL A 597 31.99 23.72 9.88
CA VAL A 597 32.57 22.56 9.18
C VAL A 597 34.01 22.85 8.80
N SER A 598 34.94 22.00 9.23
CA SER A 598 36.35 22.12 8.88
C SER A 598 36.64 21.66 7.44
N ALA A 599 37.66 22.26 6.81
CA ALA A 599 38.12 21.84 5.49
C ALA A 599 38.69 20.41 5.49
N GLU A 600 39.19 19.91 6.63
CA GLU A 600 39.69 18.54 6.73
C GLU A 600 38.54 17.54 6.83
N ALA A 601 37.46 17.86 7.55
CA ALA A 601 36.24 17.05 7.55
C ALA A 601 35.68 16.87 6.14
N VAL A 602 35.58 17.96 5.37
CA VAL A 602 35.17 17.92 3.95
C VAL A 602 36.05 16.98 3.13
N ARG A 603 37.38 17.06 3.27
CA ARG A 603 38.32 16.19 2.55
C ARG A 603 38.19 14.73 2.95
N VAL A 604 37.99 14.44 4.24
CA VAL A 604 37.80 13.06 4.72
C VAL A 604 36.50 12.50 4.16
N ILE A 605 35.41 13.26 4.16
CA ILE A 605 34.13 12.84 3.58
C ILE A 605 34.28 12.63 2.06
N ALA A 606 34.92 13.56 1.34
CA ALA A 606 35.12 13.44 -0.10
C ALA A 606 35.92 12.18 -0.48
N LYS A 607 36.94 11.80 0.32
CA LYS A 607 37.72 10.57 0.11
C LYS A 607 36.94 9.28 0.33
N ARG A 608 35.77 9.33 0.99
CA ARG A 608 34.87 8.18 1.12
C ARG A 608 34.02 7.95 -0.13
N GLU A 609 34.07 8.87 -1.09
CA GLU A 609 33.33 8.79 -2.36
C GLU A 609 31.84 8.48 -2.19
N PRO A 610 31.10 9.20 -1.32
CA PRO A 610 29.68 8.92 -1.13
C PRO A 610 28.91 9.21 -2.42
N LEU A 611 27.76 8.56 -2.61
CA LEU A 611 26.87 8.92 -3.71
C LEU A 611 26.38 10.37 -3.56
N ARG A 612 26.17 10.79 -2.31
CA ARG A 612 25.65 12.11 -2.00
C ARG A 612 26.26 12.67 -0.72
N ALA A 613 26.57 13.96 -0.71
CA ALA A 613 27.08 14.66 0.46
C ALA A 613 26.24 15.92 0.75
N VAL A 614 25.85 16.11 2.01
CA VAL A 614 25.12 17.31 2.43
C VAL A 614 25.81 18.02 3.57
N PHE A 615 25.88 19.34 3.46
CA PHE A 615 26.38 20.22 4.49
C PHE A 615 25.33 21.26 4.84
N ARG A 616 25.35 21.76 6.07
CA ARG A 616 24.60 22.96 6.43
C ARG A 616 25.30 24.19 5.81
N ASP A 617 24.57 25.04 5.09
CA ASP A 617 25.14 26.20 4.38
C ASP A 617 25.78 27.19 5.37
N SER A 618 25.07 27.49 6.46
CA SER A 618 25.60 28.32 7.54
C SER A 618 26.76 27.68 8.32
N GLY A 619 27.09 26.42 8.04
CA GLY A 619 28.25 25.72 8.60
C GLY A 619 29.57 26.16 7.98
N PHE A 620 29.55 26.81 6.82
CA PHE A 620 30.75 27.34 6.18
C PHE A 620 31.06 28.75 6.69
N SER A 621 32.34 29.00 7.00
CA SER A 621 32.79 30.32 7.47
C SER A 621 32.71 31.44 6.41
N SER A 622 32.61 31.09 5.13
CA SER A 622 32.43 32.02 4.01
C SER A 622 31.96 31.30 2.74
N ASP A 623 31.44 32.08 1.78
CA ASP A 623 31.12 31.57 0.43
C ASP A 623 32.36 30.94 -0.25
N ASP A 624 33.55 31.51 -0.03
CA ASP A 624 34.81 30.94 -0.55
C ASP A 624 35.09 29.56 0.07
N ALA A 625 34.82 29.37 1.37
CA ALA A 625 34.98 28.08 2.03
C ALA A 625 34.02 27.02 1.45
N ARG A 626 32.76 27.41 1.17
CA ARG A 626 31.78 26.54 0.50
C ARG A 626 32.21 26.17 -0.92
N ILE A 627 32.63 27.14 -1.73
CA ILE A 627 33.12 26.90 -3.09
C ILE A 627 34.34 25.98 -3.08
N ASN A 628 35.26 26.18 -2.13
CA ASN A 628 36.41 25.31 -1.97
C ASN A 628 36.01 23.87 -1.61
N ALA A 629 34.97 23.69 -0.78
CA ALA A 629 34.44 22.36 -0.47
C ALA A 629 33.90 21.67 -1.72
N GLU A 630 33.10 22.36 -2.54
CA GLU A 630 32.62 21.82 -3.82
C GLU A 630 33.76 21.43 -4.77
N GLN A 631 34.82 22.25 -4.84
CA GLN A 631 36.00 21.92 -5.66
C GLN A 631 36.74 20.68 -5.15
N VAL A 632 36.87 20.51 -3.82
CA VAL A 632 37.45 19.30 -3.24
C VAL A 632 36.67 18.06 -3.67
N PHE A 633 35.34 18.09 -3.66
CA PHE A 633 34.54 16.97 -4.17
C PHE A 633 34.74 16.77 -5.68
N ARG A 634 34.77 17.83 -6.49
CA ARG A 634 35.02 17.69 -7.95
C ARG A 634 36.39 17.05 -8.26
N GLU A 635 37.39 17.30 -7.44
CA GLU A 635 38.73 16.73 -7.62
C GLU A 635 38.85 15.30 -7.07
N VAL A 636 38.27 15.04 -5.89
CA VAL A 636 38.45 13.78 -5.14
C VAL A 636 37.36 12.75 -5.45
N SER A 637 36.10 13.18 -5.53
CA SER A 637 34.93 12.32 -5.79
C SER A 637 33.96 12.99 -6.79
N PRO A 638 34.33 13.05 -8.08
CA PRO A 638 33.56 13.78 -9.09
C PRO A 638 32.15 13.22 -9.35
N ALA A 639 31.87 12.00 -8.87
CA ALA A 639 30.56 11.36 -9.00
C ALA A 639 29.60 11.69 -7.84
N THR A 640 30.08 12.28 -6.75
CA THR A 640 29.24 12.66 -5.60
C THR A 640 28.35 13.85 -5.96
N ASP A 641 27.06 13.75 -5.68
CA ASP A 641 26.15 14.90 -5.67
C ASP A 641 26.27 15.65 -4.34
N VAL A 642 26.73 16.91 -4.37
CA VAL A 642 27.00 17.71 -3.16
C VAL A 642 25.98 18.84 -3.06
N LYS A 643 25.35 18.99 -1.89
CA LYS A 643 24.46 20.11 -1.59
C LYS A 643 24.79 20.79 -0.26
N ALA A 644 24.53 22.09 -0.21
CA ALA A 644 24.46 22.87 1.02
C ALA A 644 22.99 23.30 1.24
N ILE A 645 22.48 23.17 2.47
CA ILE A 645 21.08 23.48 2.84
C ILE A 645 20.97 24.50 3.98
#